data_AF-H1HIM9-F1
#
_entry.id   AF-H1HIM9-F1
#
_cell.length_a   1.000
_cell.length_b   1.000
_cell.length_c   1.000
_cell.angle_alpha   90.00
_cell.angle_beta   90.00
_cell.angle_gamma   90.00
#
_symmetry.space_group_name_H-M   'P 1'
#
loop_
_entity.id
_entity.type
_entity.pdbx_description
1 polymer ?
#
loop_
_entity_poly.entity_id
_entity_poly.type
_entity_poly.pdbx_seq_one_letter_code
_entity_poly.pdbx_strand_id
1 'polypeptide(L)'
;MKLDKEYIKRLPLTTNKINVTLDKNAFFSRYSIVSYYGTDKELKNLAYEQLADVPCLSVTGIRSRWAGLRYPATHFFVLTDKGKEGEVLNSLRAYEHIRSKPDTLEEYDDILQKRIVASLAINSLGKKRNDKMMYNDGALLICDDKNFNTPKSRQELVCLKVEVNEFMILTAKTTSFSNPSSYNELRKRKNCVFKVGKDIGGCLWEGQSVKPVVVKDFKDGDFNLKELYVQKKRFSDNKNNVPYWPYNKENYTHGRLFAIWQVVQSVNEDFDGLIEIDFCDFEVLHYDECKTGDDMLSFLKEYLSGKTILVEDPFGTSASRELISQFKNEALSIMDDKLGFPRKASGNDMLIKLCEPKEDGASHTHYTKSLYRMAHSGNALQHITFYNNEKEDKISKASARRILIELLVKDSLINRRMPKELTELMTDWKFFRYKINEGFVHGASLAVNITGTMSIQEYGLSQNSLGEEFEQFVHDNLRYNYYEKIRGGRDYMAMEKNGNVYLIIDTEEIPILDASLIDDGYGKVVNEGETISMFKRKKVAHEYLRGYIGFHLWKSDGIDGKTNGSYSYISGTNSESMQIMQNTKMDKMPRARRIFVLNKENPETVENEIMEIASMLKFGFGRWNELMTYPFPFKFLQEYQDDACETVFSKHWKDITYKGELL
;
A
#
# COMPACT_ATOMS: atom_id res chain seq x y z
N MET A 1 -14.53 6.14 -30.94
CA MET A 1 -13.56 5.11 -31.39
C MET A 1 -13.30 4.21 -30.18
N LYS A 2 -13.69 2.93 -30.23
CA LYS A 2 -13.26 1.96 -29.21
C LYS A 2 -11.76 1.75 -29.41
N LEU A 3 -10.93 1.90 -28.38
CA LEU A 3 -9.54 1.47 -28.48
C LEU A 3 -9.51 -0.05 -28.72
N ASP A 4 -8.56 -0.48 -29.51
CA ASP A 4 -8.30 -1.91 -29.71
C ASP A 4 -7.67 -2.49 -28.43
N LYS A 5 -8.35 -3.46 -27.80
CA LYS A 5 -7.83 -4.15 -26.61
C LYS A 5 -6.50 -4.85 -26.90
N GLU A 6 -6.32 -5.33 -28.12
CA GLU A 6 -5.08 -6.00 -28.53
C GLU A 6 -3.92 -5.00 -28.67
N TYR A 7 -4.20 -3.76 -29.08
CA TYR A 7 -3.19 -2.70 -29.04
C TYR A 7 -2.73 -2.42 -27.61
N ILE A 8 -3.65 -2.31 -26.64
CA ILE A 8 -3.29 -2.03 -25.23
C ILE A 8 -2.45 -3.18 -24.65
N LYS A 9 -2.79 -4.44 -24.95
CA LYS A 9 -2.01 -5.61 -24.50
C LYS A 9 -0.59 -5.66 -25.06
N ARG A 10 -0.37 -5.16 -26.29
CA ARG A 10 0.94 -5.17 -26.95
C ARG A 10 1.95 -4.21 -26.34
N LEU A 11 1.49 -3.14 -25.72
CA LEU A 11 2.39 -2.22 -25.06
C LEU A 11 2.89 -2.90 -23.74
N PRO A 12 4.06 -2.57 -23.17
CA PRO A 12 4.53 -3.10 -21.87
C PRO A 12 4.06 -2.32 -20.63
N LEU A 13 3.57 -2.99 -19.59
CA LEU A 13 3.27 -2.34 -18.30
C LEU A 13 4.58 -2.09 -17.54
N THR A 14 5.03 -0.84 -17.50
CA THR A 14 6.20 -0.44 -16.70
C THR A 14 5.79 -0.20 -15.24
N THR A 15 6.56 -0.74 -14.29
CA THR A 15 6.35 -0.50 -12.85
C THR A 15 7.60 0.09 -12.19
N ASN A 16 7.46 0.59 -10.96
CA ASN A 16 8.61 1.03 -10.17
C ASN A 16 9.49 -0.13 -9.62
N LYS A 17 9.28 -1.36 -10.09
CA LYS A 17 10.27 -2.43 -9.92
C LYS A 17 11.47 -2.11 -10.80
N ILE A 18 12.67 -2.24 -10.25
CA ILE A 18 13.91 -1.93 -10.95
C ILE A 18 14.67 -3.20 -11.32
N ASN A 19 15.29 -3.18 -12.51
CA ASN A 19 16.36 -4.08 -12.89
C ASN A 19 17.71 -3.38 -12.67
N VAL A 20 18.74 -4.17 -12.36
CA VAL A 20 20.08 -3.64 -12.10
C VAL A 20 21.08 -4.50 -12.88
N THR A 21 21.77 -3.88 -13.83
CA THR A 21 22.93 -4.44 -14.50
C THR A 21 24.19 -3.93 -13.82
N LEU A 22 25.12 -4.82 -13.50
CA LEU A 22 26.35 -4.50 -12.77
C LEU A 22 27.56 -5.16 -13.45
N ASP A 23 28.50 -4.35 -13.92
CA ASP A 23 29.85 -4.84 -14.22
C ASP A 23 30.66 -4.90 -12.93
N LYS A 24 30.67 -6.08 -12.30
CA LYS A 24 31.35 -6.30 -11.01
C LYS A 24 32.85 -5.98 -11.09
N ASN A 25 33.50 -6.32 -12.21
CA ASN A 25 34.94 -6.11 -12.35
C ASN A 25 35.25 -4.61 -12.46
N ALA A 26 34.54 -3.90 -13.33
CA ALA A 26 34.70 -2.46 -13.46
C ALA A 26 34.34 -1.74 -12.15
N PHE A 27 33.25 -2.15 -11.49
CA PHE A 27 32.81 -1.57 -10.22
C PHE A 27 33.87 -1.74 -9.11
N PHE A 28 34.32 -2.97 -8.84
CA PHE A 28 35.29 -3.24 -7.77
C PHE A 28 36.74 -2.83 -8.11
N SER A 29 37.00 -2.44 -9.36
CA SER A 29 38.25 -1.76 -9.73
C SER A 29 38.31 -0.32 -9.24
N ARG A 30 37.14 0.33 -9.11
CA ARG A 30 37.02 1.74 -8.70
C ARG A 30 36.59 1.90 -7.24
N TYR A 31 35.78 0.97 -6.74
CA TYR A 31 35.16 1.06 -5.43
C TYR A 31 35.42 -0.19 -4.57
N SER A 32 35.29 -0.01 -3.26
CA SER A 32 35.30 -1.07 -2.25
C SER A 32 34.03 -0.98 -1.41
N ILE A 33 33.55 -2.14 -0.94
CA ILE A 33 32.45 -2.22 0.02
C ILE A 33 32.97 -2.79 1.34
N VAL A 34 32.55 -2.20 2.45
CA VAL A 34 32.74 -2.75 3.80
C VAL A 34 31.38 -3.03 4.40
N SER A 35 31.12 -4.27 4.80
CA SER A 35 29.90 -4.64 5.51
C SER A 35 30.12 -4.65 7.02
N TYR A 36 29.08 -4.30 7.79
CA TYR A 36 29.11 -4.40 9.24
C TYR A 36 27.74 -4.68 9.86
N TYR A 37 27.74 -5.26 11.05
CA TYR A 37 26.55 -5.45 11.89
C TYR A 37 26.91 -5.43 13.38
N GLY A 38 25.94 -5.03 14.22
CA GLY A 38 26.08 -5.03 15.67
C GLY A 38 25.54 -6.29 16.32
N THR A 39 26.26 -6.80 17.32
CA THR A 39 25.84 -7.96 18.12
C THR A 39 25.06 -7.57 19.38
N ASP A 40 25.17 -6.31 19.81
CA ASP A 40 24.43 -5.76 20.94
C ASP A 40 23.00 -5.38 20.53
N LYS A 41 22.00 -5.78 21.33
CA LYS A 41 20.60 -5.48 21.06
C LYS A 41 20.23 -4.00 21.24
N GLU A 42 20.96 -3.27 22.08
CA GLU A 42 20.72 -1.85 22.37
C GLU A 42 21.50 -0.93 21.43
N LEU A 43 22.59 -1.43 20.83
CA LEU A 43 23.46 -0.69 19.90
C LEU A 43 23.45 -1.28 18.47
N LYS A 44 22.35 -1.93 18.07
CA LYS A 44 22.23 -2.64 16.76
C LYS A 44 22.57 -1.78 15.55
N ASN A 45 22.41 -0.47 15.67
CA ASN A 45 22.86 0.51 14.70
C ASN A 45 23.89 1.38 15.40
N LEU A 46 25.15 1.38 14.93
CA LEU A 46 26.12 2.38 15.36
C LEU A 46 25.48 3.76 15.18
N ALA A 47 25.54 4.59 16.21
CA ALA A 47 25.01 5.95 16.13
C ALA A 47 25.84 6.71 15.08
N TYR A 48 25.20 7.37 14.13
CA TYR A 48 25.79 8.07 12.97
C TYR A 48 26.97 9.00 13.29
N GLU A 49 27.07 9.50 14.53
CA GLU A 49 28.23 10.25 15.05
C GLU A 49 29.54 9.47 15.01
N GLN A 50 29.47 8.16 15.19
CA GLN A 50 30.59 7.26 15.41
C GLN A 50 31.37 6.96 14.13
N LEU A 51 30.78 7.27 12.98
CA LEU A 51 31.34 7.07 11.64
C LEU A 51 31.46 8.38 10.84
N ALA A 52 31.16 9.51 11.48
CA ALA A 52 31.07 10.82 10.81
C ALA A 52 32.40 11.39 10.30
N ASP A 53 33.52 10.74 10.64
CA ASP A 53 34.88 11.13 10.24
C ASP A 53 35.48 10.24 9.14
N VAL A 54 34.71 9.27 8.61
CA VAL A 54 35.19 8.29 7.64
C VAL A 54 34.90 8.74 6.19
N PRO A 55 35.88 8.76 5.29
CA PRO A 55 35.62 9.00 3.88
C PRO A 55 34.87 7.81 3.26
N CYS A 56 33.59 8.01 2.97
CA CYS A 56 32.75 7.07 2.25
C CYS A 56 31.87 7.80 1.24
N LEU A 57 31.48 7.11 0.17
CA LEU A 57 30.59 7.63 -0.87
C LEU A 57 29.13 7.48 -0.46
N SER A 58 28.76 6.36 0.16
CA SER A 58 27.41 6.10 0.63
C SER A 58 27.36 4.97 1.65
N VAL A 59 26.20 4.84 2.30
CA VAL A 59 25.89 3.75 3.23
C VAL A 59 24.46 3.31 3.00
N THR A 60 24.18 2.03 3.13
CA THR A 60 22.80 1.50 3.15
C THR A 60 22.63 0.47 4.26
N GLY A 61 21.46 0.46 4.89
CA GLY A 61 21.04 -0.59 5.80
C GLY A 61 20.09 -1.55 5.11
N ILE A 62 20.50 -2.79 4.90
CA ILE A 62 19.66 -3.81 4.28
C ILE A 62 19.08 -4.70 5.36
N ARG A 63 17.74 -4.71 5.45
CA ARG A 63 17.02 -5.73 6.24
C ARG A 63 16.83 -6.97 5.39
N SER A 64 17.39 -8.10 5.83
CA SER A 64 17.28 -9.40 5.17
C SER A 64 17.32 -10.54 6.21
N ARG A 65 17.05 -11.78 5.75
CA ARG A 65 17.27 -13.00 6.52
C ARG A 65 18.67 -13.52 6.25
N TRP A 66 19.58 -13.21 7.15
CA TRP A 66 20.97 -13.64 7.05
C TRP A 66 21.13 -15.09 7.48
N ALA A 67 22.12 -15.78 6.90
CA ALA A 67 22.40 -17.18 7.23
C ALA A 67 22.58 -17.37 8.75
N GLY A 68 21.92 -18.38 9.32
CA GLY A 68 21.97 -18.67 10.76
C GLY A 68 21.06 -17.82 11.64
N LEU A 69 20.30 -16.86 11.09
CA LEU A 69 19.32 -16.07 11.86
C LEU A 69 17.89 -16.56 11.63
N ARG A 70 17.16 -16.78 12.73
CA ARG A 70 15.73 -17.11 12.68
C ARG A 70 14.86 -15.94 12.22
N TYR A 71 15.26 -14.70 12.54
CA TYR A 71 14.51 -13.49 12.22
C TYR A 71 15.32 -12.53 11.36
N PRO A 72 14.68 -11.74 10.47
CA PRO A 72 15.38 -10.73 9.69
C PRO A 72 16.08 -9.71 10.59
N ALA A 73 17.31 -9.38 10.22
CA ALA A 73 18.11 -8.33 10.87
C ALA A 73 18.61 -7.33 9.81
N THR A 74 19.08 -6.18 10.26
CA THR A 74 19.67 -5.18 9.38
C THR A 74 21.19 -5.34 9.40
N HIS A 75 21.80 -5.55 8.24
CA HIS A 75 23.25 -5.39 8.06
C HIS A 75 23.49 -4.11 7.26
N PHE A 76 24.62 -3.45 7.52
CA PHE A 76 24.98 -2.21 6.85
C PHE A 76 26.12 -2.43 5.88
N PHE A 77 26.12 -1.66 4.81
CA PHE A 77 27.13 -1.68 3.77
C PHE A 77 27.60 -0.26 3.52
N VAL A 78 28.92 -0.07 3.43
CA VAL A 78 29.58 1.22 3.21
C VAL A 78 30.30 1.16 1.87
N LEU A 79 29.98 2.06 0.96
CA LEU A 79 30.68 2.25 -0.30
C LEU A 79 31.81 3.27 -0.12
N THR A 80 33.01 2.96 -0.59
CA THR A 80 34.15 3.88 -0.58
C THR A 80 35.01 3.70 -1.84
N ASP A 81 35.94 4.62 -2.10
CA ASP A 81 36.90 4.48 -3.18
C ASP A 81 37.82 3.28 -2.91
N LYS A 82 38.25 2.60 -3.98
CA LYS A 82 39.19 1.49 -3.87
C LYS A 82 40.47 1.91 -3.12
N GLY A 83 40.88 1.11 -2.13
CA GLY A 83 42.06 1.36 -1.30
C GLY A 83 41.77 2.10 0.01
N LYS A 84 40.54 2.64 0.20
CA LYS A 84 40.13 3.32 1.45
C LYS A 84 39.41 2.41 2.44
N GLU A 85 39.19 1.13 2.13
CA GLU A 85 38.50 0.18 3.02
C GLU A 85 39.15 0.08 4.42
N GLY A 86 40.48 0.22 4.51
CA GLY A 86 41.21 0.16 5.77
C GLY A 86 40.83 1.29 6.73
N GLU A 87 40.57 2.50 6.22
CA GLU A 87 40.13 3.64 7.03
C GLU A 87 38.74 3.39 7.62
N VAL A 88 37.82 2.85 6.81
CA VAL A 88 36.47 2.47 7.24
C VAL A 88 36.53 1.39 8.32
N LEU A 89 37.31 0.34 8.10
CA LEU A 89 37.47 -0.76 9.06
C LEU A 89 38.08 -0.29 10.38
N ASN A 90 39.10 0.57 10.34
CA ASN A 90 39.73 1.09 11.55
C ASN A 90 38.76 1.93 12.38
N SER A 91 37.89 2.72 11.76
CA SER A 91 36.83 3.44 12.46
C SER A 91 35.81 2.50 13.10
N LEU A 92 35.39 1.43 12.41
CA LEU A 92 34.44 0.46 12.93
C LEU A 92 35.04 -0.39 14.08
N ARG A 93 36.34 -0.68 14.04
CA ARG A 93 37.05 -1.46 15.08
C ARG A 93 37.14 -0.76 16.44
N ALA A 94 36.89 0.54 16.51
CA ALA A 94 36.78 1.27 17.78
C ALA A 94 35.59 0.79 18.63
N TYR A 95 34.68 -0.01 18.07
CA TYR A 95 33.46 -0.50 18.72
C TYR A 95 33.49 -2.03 18.88
N GLU A 96 33.68 -2.50 20.11
CA GLU A 96 33.89 -3.92 20.43
C GLU A 96 32.75 -4.87 19.98
N HIS A 97 31.51 -4.37 19.98
CA HIS A 97 30.29 -5.10 19.61
C HIS A 97 29.97 -5.05 18.10
N ILE A 98 30.85 -4.48 17.29
CA ILE A 98 30.70 -4.39 15.85
C ILE A 98 31.58 -5.43 15.18
N ARG A 99 30.97 -6.15 14.24
CA ARG A 99 31.68 -7.03 13.32
C ARG A 99 31.66 -6.37 11.96
N SER A 100 32.83 -6.28 11.33
CA SER A 100 33.01 -5.64 10.02
C SER A 100 34.06 -6.36 9.19
N LYS A 101 33.91 -6.32 7.87
CA LYS A 101 34.83 -6.92 6.90
C LYS A 101 34.78 -6.19 5.55
N PRO A 102 35.85 -6.21 4.74
CA PRO A 102 35.72 -6.00 3.30
C PRO A 102 34.72 -7.00 2.73
N ASP A 103 33.90 -6.57 1.78
CA ASP A 103 32.83 -7.38 1.22
C ASP A 103 32.81 -7.30 -0.31
N THR A 104 33.04 -8.43 -0.97
CA THR A 104 32.95 -8.58 -2.43
C THR A 104 31.53 -8.91 -2.89
N LEU A 105 30.60 -9.08 -1.95
CA LEU A 105 29.21 -9.48 -2.13
C LEU A 105 29.00 -10.91 -2.65
N GLU A 106 30.06 -11.67 -2.94
CA GLU A 106 29.98 -13.02 -3.52
C GLU A 106 29.25 -14.05 -2.64
N GLU A 107 29.17 -13.80 -1.32
CA GLU A 107 28.47 -14.67 -0.38
C GLU A 107 26.94 -14.53 -0.40
N TYR A 108 26.41 -13.50 -1.08
CA TYR A 108 24.98 -13.23 -1.15
C TYR A 108 24.37 -13.74 -2.46
N ASP A 109 23.07 -13.98 -2.50
CA ASP A 109 22.37 -14.27 -3.75
C ASP A 109 22.34 -13.04 -4.69
N ASP A 110 22.17 -13.28 -5.99
CA ASP A 110 22.23 -12.23 -7.02
C ASP A 110 21.25 -11.06 -6.78
N ILE A 111 20.04 -11.34 -6.27
CA ILE A 111 19.03 -10.32 -5.98
C ILE A 111 19.51 -9.44 -4.83
N LEU A 112 20.03 -10.05 -3.76
CA LEU A 112 20.56 -9.31 -2.62
C LEU A 112 21.80 -8.49 -2.99
N GLN A 113 22.70 -9.02 -3.83
CA GLN A 113 23.85 -8.28 -4.36
C GLN A 113 23.38 -7.02 -5.12
N LYS A 114 22.46 -7.18 -6.07
CA LYS A 114 21.88 -6.07 -6.85
C LYS A 114 21.18 -5.05 -5.96
N ARG A 115 20.44 -5.50 -4.96
CA ARG A 115 19.76 -4.62 -3.99
C ARG A 115 20.76 -3.77 -3.19
N ILE A 116 21.84 -4.39 -2.71
CA ILE A 116 22.90 -3.69 -1.95
C ILE A 116 23.52 -2.61 -2.84
N VAL A 117 23.94 -2.98 -4.06
CA VAL A 117 24.62 -2.07 -4.99
C VAL A 117 23.70 -0.92 -5.42
N ALA A 118 22.45 -1.19 -5.82
CA ALA A 118 21.50 -0.14 -6.19
C ALA A 118 21.20 0.81 -5.03
N SER A 119 21.01 0.29 -3.81
CA SER A 119 20.78 1.13 -2.63
C SER A 119 21.99 2.02 -2.32
N LEU A 120 23.22 1.48 -2.44
CA LEU A 120 24.45 2.27 -2.28
C LEU A 120 24.57 3.36 -3.34
N ALA A 121 24.31 3.05 -4.62
CA ALA A 121 24.40 3.99 -5.71
C ALA A 121 23.39 5.13 -5.56
N ILE A 122 22.10 4.81 -5.31
CA ILE A 122 21.04 5.80 -5.06
C ILE A 122 21.39 6.71 -3.89
N ASN A 123 21.84 6.14 -2.77
CA ASN A 123 22.17 6.94 -1.60
C ASN A 123 23.39 7.85 -1.80
N SER A 124 24.27 7.51 -2.74
CA SER A 124 25.45 8.33 -3.02
C SER A 124 25.10 9.69 -3.63
N LEU A 125 23.94 9.81 -4.30
CA LEU A 125 23.43 11.09 -4.82
C LEU A 125 23.29 12.16 -3.73
N GLY A 126 23.05 11.73 -2.49
CA GLY A 126 22.92 12.62 -1.36
C GLY A 126 24.24 13.30 -0.95
N LYS A 127 25.40 12.72 -1.31
CA LYS A 127 26.71 13.04 -0.73
C LYS A 127 27.68 13.69 -1.73
N LYS A 128 28.61 14.53 -1.23
CA LYS A 128 29.81 14.94 -2.00
C LYS A 128 30.99 14.01 -1.67
N ARG A 129 31.87 13.74 -2.65
CA ARG A 129 33.08 12.87 -2.49
C ARG A 129 34.01 13.25 -1.32
N ASN A 130 33.89 14.45 -0.75
CA ASN A 130 34.71 14.95 0.36
C ASN A 130 33.96 15.07 1.71
N ASP A 131 32.65 14.79 1.76
CA ASP A 131 31.89 14.85 3.01
C ASP A 131 32.19 13.60 3.85
N LYS A 132 32.41 13.77 5.16
CA LYS A 132 32.76 12.65 6.06
C LYS A 132 31.54 11.98 6.73
N MET A 133 30.36 12.59 6.64
CA MET A 133 29.19 12.17 7.41
C MET A 133 28.32 11.10 6.69
N MET A 134 27.63 10.27 7.47
CA MET A 134 26.77 9.17 7.01
C MET A 134 25.26 9.45 7.22
N TYR A 135 24.39 8.83 6.42
CA TYR A 135 22.91 8.97 6.48
C TYR A 135 22.25 8.09 7.55
N ASN A 136 21.28 8.67 8.31
CA ASN A 136 20.64 8.14 9.53
C ASN A 136 19.80 6.84 9.37
N ASP A 137 19.66 6.32 8.16
CA ASP A 137 19.02 5.03 7.92
C ASP A 137 19.50 4.38 6.61
N GLY A 138 20.51 4.98 5.98
CA GLY A 138 20.95 4.58 4.66
C GLY A 138 19.84 4.64 3.63
N ALA A 139 18.98 5.66 3.70
CA ALA A 139 18.04 6.03 2.65
C ALA A 139 18.33 7.43 2.11
N LEU A 140 18.02 7.65 0.84
CA LEU A 140 18.12 8.97 0.23
C LEU A 140 16.89 9.80 0.60
N LEU A 141 17.11 10.95 1.22
CA LEU A 141 16.06 11.94 1.49
C LEU A 141 16.22 13.11 0.51
N ILE A 142 15.15 13.46 -0.20
CA ILE A 142 15.14 14.57 -1.16
C ILE A 142 13.96 15.51 -0.94
N CYS A 143 14.16 16.81 -1.16
CA CYS A 143 13.13 17.83 -1.26
C CYS A 143 13.37 18.69 -2.51
N ASP A 144 12.43 19.54 -2.90
CA ASP A 144 12.65 20.52 -3.96
C ASP A 144 12.58 21.95 -3.40
N ASP A 145 12.89 22.91 -4.26
CA ASP A 145 12.89 24.35 -3.98
C ASP A 145 11.50 24.90 -3.56
N LYS A 146 10.43 24.26 -4.04
CA LYS A 146 9.03 24.59 -3.71
C LYS A 146 8.47 23.77 -2.55
N ASN A 147 9.27 22.94 -1.89
CA ASN A 147 8.86 22.04 -0.82
C ASN A 147 7.65 21.17 -1.24
N PHE A 148 7.69 20.64 -2.46
CA PHE A 148 6.61 19.91 -3.14
C PHE A 148 5.26 20.65 -3.13
N ASN A 149 5.31 21.98 -3.29
CA ASN A 149 4.16 22.89 -3.20
C ASN A 149 3.40 22.82 -1.86
N THR A 150 4.09 22.41 -0.79
CA THR A 150 3.51 22.41 0.54
C THR A 150 3.26 23.85 1.00
N PRO A 151 2.06 24.17 1.52
CA PRO A 151 1.75 25.53 1.97
C PRO A 151 2.75 26.03 3.03
N LYS A 152 3.27 27.25 2.84
CA LYS A 152 4.22 27.89 3.79
C LYS A 152 3.69 27.95 5.22
N SER A 153 2.36 28.01 5.40
CA SER A 153 1.70 28.00 6.71
C SER A 153 1.97 26.73 7.53
N ARG A 154 2.37 25.62 6.91
CA ARG A 154 2.67 24.37 7.61
C ARG A 154 3.99 24.40 8.37
N GLN A 155 4.94 25.26 8.00
CA GLN A 155 6.26 25.37 8.65
C GLN A 155 6.97 24.03 8.83
N GLU A 156 6.90 23.16 7.81
CA GLU A 156 7.56 21.85 7.77
C GLU A 156 8.29 21.68 6.45
N LEU A 157 9.42 20.99 6.48
CA LEU A 157 10.10 20.47 5.31
C LEU A 157 9.50 19.12 4.94
N VAL A 158 8.97 19.00 3.74
CA VAL A 158 8.40 17.78 3.17
C VAL A 158 9.46 17.17 2.26
N CYS A 159 9.76 15.89 2.49
CA CYS A 159 10.75 15.15 1.74
C CYS A 159 10.16 13.86 1.19
N LEU A 160 10.80 13.33 0.15
CA LEU A 160 10.64 11.96 -0.27
C LEU A 160 11.80 11.13 0.28
N LYS A 161 11.47 10.02 0.92
CA LYS A 161 12.39 8.98 1.34
C LYS A 161 12.44 7.92 0.24
N VAL A 162 13.58 7.84 -0.44
CA VAL A 162 13.81 6.96 -1.58
C VAL A 162 14.58 5.71 -1.13
N GLU A 163 14.00 4.53 -1.36
CA GLU A 163 14.53 3.24 -0.88
C GLU A 163 14.24 2.10 -1.85
N VAL A 164 15.15 1.13 -1.94
CA VAL A 164 14.95 -0.15 -2.65
C VAL A 164 14.57 -1.24 -1.65
N ASN A 165 13.35 -1.78 -1.78
CA ASN A 165 12.85 -2.82 -0.88
C ASN A 165 13.33 -4.23 -1.28
N GLU A 166 12.91 -5.25 -0.53
CA GLU A 166 13.33 -6.64 -0.73
C GLU A 166 12.89 -7.28 -2.07
N PHE A 167 11.94 -6.66 -2.77
CA PHE A 167 11.43 -7.11 -4.06
C PHE A 167 11.98 -6.31 -5.24
N MET A 168 13.09 -5.57 -5.02
CA MET A 168 13.68 -4.65 -6.01
C MET A 168 12.71 -3.56 -6.45
N ILE A 169 11.84 -3.08 -5.56
CA ILE A 169 10.93 -1.97 -5.85
C ILE A 169 11.55 -0.67 -5.33
N LEU A 170 11.67 0.32 -6.21
CA LEU A 170 12.10 1.68 -5.85
C LEU A 170 10.91 2.48 -5.32
N THR A 171 10.94 2.81 -4.04
CA THR A 171 9.84 3.49 -3.36
C THR A 171 10.22 4.92 -3.01
N ALA A 172 9.27 5.86 -3.08
CA ALA A 172 9.45 7.24 -2.63
C ALA A 172 8.33 7.63 -1.66
N LYS A 173 8.60 7.50 -0.35
CA LYS A 173 7.63 7.75 0.71
C LYS A 173 7.73 9.19 1.21
N THR A 174 6.60 9.87 1.31
CA THR A 174 6.58 11.19 1.96
C THR A 174 6.97 11.06 3.43
N THR A 175 7.89 11.91 3.85
CA THR A 175 8.22 12.18 5.25
C THR A 175 8.21 13.69 5.47
N SER A 176 8.11 14.14 6.72
CA SER A 176 8.11 15.56 7.06
C SER A 176 8.94 15.82 8.30
N PHE A 177 9.59 16.97 8.32
CA PHE A 177 10.45 17.43 9.39
C PHE A 177 10.07 18.85 9.79
N SER A 178 10.21 19.16 11.07
CA SER A 178 9.94 20.51 11.59
C SER A 178 11.23 21.15 12.07
N ASN A 179 11.26 22.48 12.12
CA ASN A 179 12.33 23.16 12.84
C ASN A 179 12.26 22.85 14.35
N PRO A 180 13.42 22.70 15.03
CA PRO A 180 13.48 22.65 16.49
C PRO A 180 12.89 23.93 17.09
N SER A 181 12.07 23.78 18.14
CA SER A 181 11.42 24.90 18.81
C SER A 181 12.34 25.70 19.73
N SER A 182 13.46 25.12 20.16
CA SER A 182 14.45 25.74 21.04
C SER A 182 15.79 25.01 20.97
N TYR A 183 16.86 25.66 21.44
CA TYR A 183 18.16 25.01 21.63
C TYR A 183 18.08 23.84 22.63
N ASN A 184 17.20 23.91 23.62
CA ASN A 184 16.95 22.79 24.54
C ASN A 184 16.32 21.58 23.85
N GLU A 185 15.42 21.79 22.88
CA GLU A 185 14.94 20.70 22.04
C GLU A 185 16.07 20.15 21.18
N LEU A 186 16.89 21.02 20.57
CA LEU A 186 18.01 20.60 19.74
C LEU A 186 19.01 19.71 20.52
N ARG A 187 19.37 20.08 21.76
CA ARG A 187 20.21 19.29 22.67
C ARG A 187 19.67 17.88 22.91
N LYS A 188 18.34 17.72 22.98
CA LYS A 188 17.68 16.40 23.18
C LYS A 188 17.72 15.52 21.93
N ARG A 189 17.80 16.12 20.73
CA ARG A 189 17.71 15.40 19.46
C ARG A 189 19.06 14.83 18.99
N LYS A 190 20.18 15.35 19.49
CA LYS A 190 21.56 14.92 19.14
C LYS A 190 21.74 14.82 17.61
N ASN A 191 21.63 13.61 17.05
CA ASN A 191 21.89 13.29 15.63
C ASN A 191 20.66 13.16 14.77
N CYS A 192 19.48 13.30 15.35
CA CYS A 192 18.23 13.32 14.62
C CYS A 192 17.93 14.74 14.12
N VAL A 193 18.97 15.43 13.65
CA VAL A 193 18.95 16.79 13.14
C VAL A 193 19.43 16.75 11.69
N PHE A 194 18.72 17.45 10.82
CA PHE A 194 18.92 17.45 9.39
C PHE A 194 19.01 18.88 8.87
N LYS A 195 19.66 19.06 7.72
CA LYS A 195 19.66 20.29 6.95
C LYS A 195 19.46 19.97 5.48
N VAL A 196 18.94 20.95 4.74
CA VAL A 196 18.91 20.87 3.29
C VAL A 196 20.35 20.86 2.77
N GLY A 197 20.59 19.96 1.82
CA GLY A 197 21.89 19.48 1.39
C GLY A 197 22.27 19.98 0.00
N LYS A 198 22.76 19.06 -0.83
CA LYS A 198 23.28 19.37 -2.17
C LYS A 198 22.17 19.29 -3.20
N ASP A 199 22.27 20.12 -4.23
CA ASP A 199 21.42 20.02 -5.40
C ASP A 199 21.61 18.67 -6.12
N ILE A 200 20.50 18.04 -6.46
CA ILE A 200 20.35 16.92 -7.38
C ILE A 200 19.69 17.55 -8.61
N GLY A 201 20.52 17.98 -9.55
CA GLY A 201 20.08 18.61 -10.79
C GLY A 201 19.82 17.56 -11.87
N GLY A 202 18.97 17.91 -12.82
CA GLY A 202 18.74 17.09 -14.00
C GLY A 202 17.65 17.65 -14.91
N CYS A 203 17.44 17.00 -16.05
CA CYS A 203 16.57 17.52 -17.09
C CYS A 203 15.08 17.44 -16.75
N LEU A 204 14.66 16.45 -15.95
CA LEU A 204 13.25 16.22 -15.61
C LEU A 204 12.87 16.83 -14.26
N TRP A 205 13.81 16.90 -13.33
CA TRP A 205 13.57 17.42 -11.99
C TRP A 205 14.84 18.00 -11.39
N GLU A 206 14.67 19.07 -10.62
CA GLU A 206 15.73 19.62 -9.79
C GLU A 206 15.24 19.69 -8.34
N GLY A 207 16.14 19.34 -7.42
CA GLY A 207 15.89 19.49 -6.00
C GLY A 207 17.16 19.30 -5.20
N GLN A 208 17.01 18.97 -3.92
CA GLN A 208 18.10 18.95 -2.97
C GLN A 208 18.02 17.71 -2.08
N SER A 209 19.18 17.13 -1.77
CA SER A 209 19.29 16.08 -0.75
C SER A 209 19.06 16.67 0.64
N VAL A 210 18.67 15.86 1.62
CA VAL A 210 18.50 16.27 3.02
C VAL A 210 19.47 15.46 3.86
N LYS A 211 20.48 16.12 4.42
CA LYS A 211 21.59 15.45 5.11
C LYS A 211 21.54 15.61 6.62
N PRO A 212 21.98 14.60 7.40
CA PRO A 212 22.09 14.73 8.84
C PRO A 212 23.19 15.73 9.25
N VAL A 213 23.03 16.28 10.45
CA VAL A 213 23.97 17.19 11.11
C VAL A 213 24.26 16.63 12.50
N VAL A 214 25.55 16.51 12.85
CA VAL A 214 25.95 16.16 14.21
C VAL A 214 25.96 17.44 15.04
N VAL A 215 25.16 17.43 16.10
CA VAL A 215 25.05 18.55 17.04
C VAL A 215 25.61 18.11 18.38
N LYS A 216 26.87 18.47 18.65
CA LYS A 216 27.62 18.19 19.90
C LYS A 216 28.09 19.49 20.54
N ASP A 217 28.08 19.55 21.87
CA ASP A 217 28.66 20.60 22.72
C ASP A 217 28.64 22.01 22.12
N PHE A 218 27.44 22.60 22.04
CA PHE A 218 27.20 23.89 21.41
C PHE A 218 26.55 24.91 22.37
N LYS A 219 26.86 26.19 22.17
CA LYS A 219 26.28 27.34 22.86
C LYS A 219 25.02 27.83 22.13
N ASP A 220 24.12 28.46 22.88
CA ASP A 220 22.95 29.12 22.28
C ASP A 220 23.43 30.20 21.31
N GLY A 221 23.01 30.10 20.05
CA GLY A 221 23.47 30.97 18.95
C GLY A 221 24.37 30.28 17.92
N ASP A 222 24.98 29.14 18.25
CA ASP A 222 25.91 28.43 17.34
C ASP A 222 25.21 27.88 16.08
N PHE A 223 23.89 27.68 16.15
CA PHE A 223 23.08 27.16 15.05
C PHE A 223 21.88 28.05 14.75
N ASN A 224 21.63 28.31 13.47
CA ASN A 224 20.35 28.87 13.04
C ASN A 224 19.26 27.79 13.08
N LEU A 225 18.41 27.80 14.13
CA LEU A 225 17.32 26.83 14.29
C LEU A 225 16.35 26.77 13.10
N LYS A 226 16.27 27.84 12.29
CA LYS A 226 15.41 27.89 11.08
C LYS A 226 15.96 27.08 9.90
N GLU A 227 17.26 26.80 9.89
CA GLU A 227 17.93 26.00 8.85
C GLU A 227 18.06 24.53 9.25
N LEU A 228 17.72 24.20 10.49
CA LEU A 228 17.77 22.85 11.04
C LEU A 228 16.37 22.23 11.07
N TYR A 229 16.33 20.93 10.87
CA TYR A 229 15.13 20.13 10.84
C TYR A 229 15.27 18.91 11.74
N VAL A 230 14.22 18.57 12.46
CA VAL A 230 14.18 17.39 13.33
C VAL A 230 12.96 16.55 12.96
N GLN A 231 13.05 15.24 13.15
CA GLN A 231 11.92 14.34 12.90
C GLN A 231 10.85 14.54 13.98
N LYS A 232 10.00 15.52 13.72
CA LYS A 232 8.88 15.95 14.56
C LYS A 232 7.74 16.30 13.61
N LYS A 233 6.68 15.50 13.66
CA LYS A 233 5.46 15.76 12.91
C LYS A 233 4.61 16.76 13.71
N ARG A 234 4.34 17.93 13.14
CA ARG A 234 3.33 18.88 13.66
C ARG A 234 1.93 18.55 13.13
N PHE A 235 1.86 17.88 11.99
CA PHE A 235 0.61 17.53 11.32
C PHE A 235 0.51 16.02 11.08
N SER A 236 -0.72 15.53 10.97
CA SER A 236 -1.03 14.14 10.60
C SER A 236 -0.55 13.84 9.16
N ASP A 237 -0.17 12.58 8.91
CA ASP A 237 0.43 12.12 7.64
C ASP A 237 -0.44 12.40 6.40
N ASN A 238 -1.76 12.53 6.58
CA ASN A 238 -2.68 12.88 5.50
C ASN A 238 -2.57 14.34 5.03
N LYS A 239 -1.91 15.23 5.78
CA LYS A 239 -1.81 16.65 5.43
C LYS A 239 -0.66 16.91 4.46
N ASN A 240 0.52 16.28 4.63
CA ASN A 240 1.73 16.55 3.83
C ASN A 240 1.95 15.62 2.63
N ASN A 241 0.89 15.13 1.99
CA ASN A 241 1.06 14.21 0.87
C ASN A 241 1.63 14.91 -0.38
N VAL A 242 2.84 14.51 -0.80
CA VAL A 242 3.37 14.87 -2.13
C VAL A 242 2.56 14.10 -3.18
N PRO A 243 1.93 14.77 -4.15
CA PRO A 243 1.19 14.08 -5.21
C PRO A 243 2.15 13.21 -6.02
N TYR A 244 1.65 12.08 -6.52
CA TYR A 244 2.39 11.30 -7.50
C TYR A 244 2.67 12.13 -8.74
N TRP A 245 1.62 12.78 -9.26
CA TRP A 245 1.72 13.71 -10.40
C TRP A 245 0.63 14.80 -10.33
N PRO A 246 0.98 16.10 -10.30
CA PRO A 246 0.00 17.19 -10.39
C PRO A 246 -0.33 17.56 -11.84
N TYR A 247 -1.62 17.79 -12.14
CA TYR A 247 -2.07 18.22 -13.47
C TYR A 247 -1.93 19.74 -13.65
N ASN A 248 -0.72 20.28 -13.49
CA ASN A 248 -0.49 21.72 -13.46
C ASN A 248 0.77 22.09 -14.25
N LYS A 249 0.62 22.86 -15.34
CA LYS A 249 1.71 23.24 -16.25
C LYS A 249 2.89 23.97 -15.58
N GLU A 250 2.68 24.64 -14.45
CA GLU A 250 3.73 25.39 -13.74
C GLU A 250 4.44 24.54 -12.69
N ASN A 251 3.84 23.42 -12.29
CA ASN A 251 4.28 22.68 -11.12
C ASN A 251 4.32 21.15 -11.28
N TYR A 252 4.08 20.62 -12.49
CA TYR A 252 3.94 19.18 -12.73
C TYR A 252 5.20 18.38 -12.38
N THR A 253 6.39 18.99 -12.50
CA THR A 253 7.68 18.38 -12.14
C THR A 253 7.86 18.22 -10.63
N HIS A 254 7.14 18.97 -9.79
CA HIS A 254 7.18 18.84 -8.32
C HIS A 254 6.34 17.66 -7.79
N GLY A 255 6.20 16.60 -8.57
CA GLY A 255 5.53 15.35 -8.22
C GLY A 255 6.52 14.21 -7.94
N ARG A 256 6.08 13.15 -7.25
CA ARG A 256 6.94 11.98 -6.97
C ARG A 256 7.48 11.32 -8.24
N LEU A 257 6.68 11.31 -9.31
CA LEU A 257 7.04 10.67 -10.58
C LEU A 257 8.39 11.18 -11.10
N PHE A 258 8.52 12.49 -11.22
CA PHE A 258 9.70 13.15 -11.79
C PHE A 258 10.93 12.98 -10.90
N ALA A 259 10.76 13.09 -9.58
CA ALA A 259 11.83 12.85 -8.63
C ALA A 259 12.36 11.40 -8.69
N ILE A 260 11.48 10.39 -8.85
CA ILE A 260 11.87 8.98 -8.97
C ILE A 260 12.67 8.75 -10.28
N TRP A 261 12.17 9.26 -11.40
CA TRP A 261 12.87 9.16 -12.69
C TRP A 261 14.24 9.84 -12.65
N GLN A 262 14.31 11.04 -12.07
CA GLN A 262 15.57 11.77 -11.97
C GLN A 262 16.60 11.05 -11.11
N VAL A 263 16.18 10.39 -10.02
CA VAL A 263 17.09 9.57 -9.21
C VAL A 263 17.71 8.44 -10.04
N VAL A 264 16.90 7.73 -10.86
CA VAL A 264 17.41 6.65 -11.72
C VAL A 264 18.39 7.20 -12.75
N GLN A 265 18.03 8.28 -13.46
CA GLN A 265 18.91 8.92 -14.44
C GLN A 265 20.23 9.38 -13.81
N SER A 266 20.17 10.06 -12.66
CA SER A 266 21.36 10.57 -11.98
C SER A 266 22.30 9.45 -11.54
N VAL A 267 21.77 8.29 -11.12
CA VAL A 267 22.60 7.12 -10.81
C VAL A 267 23.29 6.57 -12.05
N ASN A 268 22.56 6.41 -13.15
CA ASN A 268 23.13 5.90 -14.40
C ASN A 268 24.22 6.84 -14.94
N GLU A 269 24.06 8.16 -14.76
CA GLU A 269 25.10 9.15 -15.09
C GLU A 269 26.31 9.07 -14.15
N ASP A 270 26.12 9.05 -12.83
CA ASP A 270 27.22 9.04 -11.84
C ASP A 270 28.03 7.72 -11.85
N PHE A 271 27.40 6.62 -12.30
CA PHE A 271 27.98 5.27 -12.36
C PHE A 271 28.08 4.72 -13.79
N ASP A 272 28.18 5.60 -14.79
CA ASP A 272 28.29 5.20 -16.19
C ASP A 272 29.37 4.13 -16.43
N GLY A 273 28.98 3.10 -17.19
CA GLY A 273 29.78 1.91 -17.46
C GLY A 273 30.02 0.97 -16.26
N LEU A 274 29.41 1.23 -15.09
CA LEU A 274 29.55 0.40 -13.88
C LEU A 274 28.22 -0.20 -13.44
N ILE A 275 27.18 0.64 -13.37
CA ILE A 275 25.83 0.29 -12.94
C ILE A 275 24.84 0.88 -13.92
N GLU A 276 23.84 0.09 -14.29
CA GLU A 276 22.67 0.56 -15.03
C GLU A 276 21.41 0.11 -14.29
N ILE A 277 20.53 1.07 -14.02
CA ILE A 277 19.23 0.87 -13.36
C ILE A 277 18.13 1.26 -14.34
N ASP A 278 17.17 0.36 -14.53
CA ASP A 278 15.97 0.60 -15.35
C ASP A 278 14.71 0.16 -14.63
N PHE A 279 13.57 0.75 -15.01
CA PHE A 279 12.27 0.25 -14.61
C PHE A 279 11.89 -1.00 -15.40
N CYS A 280 11.28 -1.97 -14.74
CA CYS A 280 10.88 -3.21 -15.38
C CYS A 280 9.60 -3.04 -16.20
N ASP A 281 9.66 -3.55 -17.42
CA ASP A 281 8.52 -3.74 -18.31
C ASP A 281 7.94 -5.14 -18.18
N PHE A 282 6.60 -5.22 -18.15
CA PHE A 282 5.87 -6.48 -18.08
C PHE A 282 4.92 -6.66 -19.25
N GLU A 283 4.91 -7.87 -19.81
CA GLU A 283 3.92 -8.29 -20.77
C GLU A 283 2.55 -8.47 -20.10
N VAL A 284 1.53 -7.84 -20.67
CA VAL A 284 0.17 -7.86 -20.11
C VAL A 284 -0.58 -9.10 -20.60
N LEU A 285 -0.80 -10.05 -19.70
CA LEU A 285 -1.57 -11.28 -19.94
C LEU A 285 -3.06 -10.98 -20.13
N HIS A 286 -3.63 -10.12 -19.29
CA HIS A 286 -5.04 -9.73 -19.38
C HIS A 286 -5.23 -8.24 -19.11
N TYR A 287 -6.11 -7.64 -19.91
CA TYR A 287 -6.53 -6.25 -19.77
C TYR A 287 -8.06 -6.12 -19.80
N ASP A 288 -8.63 -5.38 -18.85
CA ASP A 288 -10.05 -5.06 -18.82
C ASP A 288 -10.31 -3.66 -18.28
N GLU A 289 -11.30 -2.97 -18.85
CA GLU A 289 -11.75 -1.65 -18.39
C GLU A 289 -13.24 -1.71 -18.01
N CYS A 290 -13.59 -2.81 -17.34
CA CYS A 290 -14.95 -3.19 -17.03
C CYS A 290 -15.72 -2.06 -16.32
N LYS A 291 -16.95 -1.82 -16.77
CA LYS A 291 -17.90 -0.91 -16.13
C LYS A 291 -18.70 -1.68 -15.10
N THR A 292 -18.08 -1.97 -13.96
CA THR A 292 -18.67 -2.80 -12.90
C THR A 292 -19.96 -2.22 -12.31
N GLY A 293 -20.23 -0.92 -12.47
CA GLY A 293 -21.35 -0.25 -11.84
C GLY A 293 -22.72 -0.66 -12.40
N ASP A 294 -22.90 -0.67 -13.72
CA ASP A 294 -24.22 -0.96 -14.31
C ASP A 294 -24.64 -2.41 -14.05
N ASP A 295 -23.68 -3.34 -14.14
CA ASP A 295 -23.88 -4.76 -13.82
C ASP A 295 -24.18 -4.94 -12.32
N MET A 296 -23.39 -4.31 -11.44
CA MET A 296 -23.62 -4.36 -9.99
C MET A 296 -24.96 -3.73 -9.60
N LEU A 297 -25.41 -2.67 -10.29
CA LEU A 297 -26.70 -2.05 -10.03
C LEU A 297 -27.84 -2.99 -10.43
N SER A 298 -27.72 -3.65 -11.58
CA SER A 298 -28.69 -4.63 -12.06
C SER A 298 -28.81 -5.79 -11.07
N PHE A 299 -27.67 -6.34 -10.64
CA PHE A 299 -27.61 -7.37 -9.62
C PHE A 299 -28.22 -6.94 -8.28
N LEU A 300 -27.88 -5.74 -7.79
CA LEU A 300 -28.43 -5.20 -6.54
C LEU A 300 -29.96 -5.02 -6.62
N LYS A 301 -30.45 -4.55 -7.78
CA LYS A 301 -31.87 -4.39 -8.06
C LYS A 301 -32.61 -5.72 -8.03
N GLU A 302 -32.05 -6.75 -8.65
CA GLU A 302 -32.62 -8.09 -8.64
C GLU A 302 -32.65 -8.67 -7.22
N TYR A 303 -31.53 -8.63 -6.51
CA TYR A 303 -31.40 -9.24 -5.18
C TYR A 303 -32.34 -8.62 -4.14
N LEU A 304 -32.46 -7.28 -4.12
CA LEU A 304 -33.28 -6.57 -3.14
C LEU A 304 -34.74 -6.40 -3.59
N SER A 305 -35.10 -6.86 -4.80
CA SER A 305 -36.47 -6.76 -5.31
C SER A 305 -37.45 -7.48 -4.37
N GLY A 306 -38.47 -6.75 -3.90
CA GLY A 306 -39.48 -7.30 -2.99
C GLY A 306 -39.03 -7.43 -1.53
N LYS A 307 -37.79 -7.02 -1.20
CA LYS A 307 -37.33 -6.91 0.18
C LYS A 307 -37.76 -5.58 0.81
N THR A 308 -37.80 -5.57 2.13
CA THR A 308 -38.20 -4.43 2.95
C THR A 308 -37.04 -3.98 3.85
N ILE A 309 -36.89 -2.67 4.02
CA ILE A 309 -35.92 -2.08 4.95
C ILE A 309 -36.67 -1.28 6.00
N LEU A 310 -36.63 -1.75 7.25
CA LEU A 310 -37.07 -0.98 8.40
C LEU A 310 -35.97 0.00 8.80
N VAL A 311 -36.35 1.23 9.18
CA VAL A 311 -35.41 2.22 9.72
C VAL A 311 -35.77 2.56 11.16
N GLU A 312 -34.91 2.19 12.09
CA GLU A 312 -34.99 2.51 13.52
C GLU A 312 -34.43 3.93 13.77
N ASP A 313 -35.30 4.82 14.25
CA ASP A 313 -34.95 6.17 14.69
C ASP A 313 -35.03 6.28 16.23
N PRO A 314 -33.95 5.94 16.96
CA PRO A 314 -33.93 6.10 18.41
C PRO A 314 -33.97 7.58 18.87
N PHE A 315 -33.66 8.53 17.99
CA PHE A 315 -33.61 9.96 18.32
C PHE A 315 -34.99 10.61 18.22
N GLY A 316 -35.78 10.23 17.22
CA GLY A 316 -37.17 10.67 17.05
C GLY A 316 -37.34 12.17 16.77
N THR A 317 -36.28 12.86 16.33
CA THR A 317 -36.25 14.31 16.06
C THR A 317 -36.74 14.64 14.64
N SER A 318 -36.99 15.92 14.35
CA SER A 318 -37.26 16.36 12.97
C SER A 318 -36.04 16.15 12.06
N ALA A 319 -34.83 16.42 12.57
CA ALA A 319 -33.58 16.28 11.82
C ALA A 319 -33.27 14.81 11.49
N SER A 320 -33.45 13.89 12.43
CA SER A 320 -33.27 12.45 12.18
C SER A 320 -34.27 11.91 11.15
N ARG A 321 -35.53 12.37 11.19
CA ARG A 321 -36.55 12.02 10.18
C ARG A 321 -36.22 12.56 8.79
N GLU A 322 -35.62 13.74 8.71
CA GLU A 322 -35.14 14.32 7.45
C GLU A 322 -34.01 13.47 6.86
N LEU A 323 -33.02 13.09 7.68
CA LEU A 323 -31.93 12.20 7.26
C LEU A 323 -32.45 10.86 6.73
N ILE A 324 -33.43 10.27 7.43
CA ILE A 324 -34.10 9.03 7.00
C ILE A 324 -34.83 9.23 5.66
N SER A 325 -35.51 10.37 5.48
CA SER A 325 -36.23 10.69 4.25
C SER A 325 -35.26 10.87 3.07
N GLN A 326 -34.12 11.54 3.28
CA GLN A 326 -33.05 11.63 2.28
C GLN A 326 -32.56 10.24 1.87
N PHE A 327 -32.26 9.36 2.84
CA PHE A 327 -31.84 7.99 2.54
C PHE A 327 -32.90 7.23 1.75
N LYS A 328 -34.18 7.27 2.18
CA LYS A 328 -35.28 6.60 1.48
C LYS A 328 -35.42 7.08 0.04
N ASN A 329 -35.36 8.38 -0.19
CA ASN A 329 -35.48 8.96 -1.54
C ASN A 329 -34.32 8.51 -2.44
N GLU A 330 -33.08 8.55 -1.95
CA GLU A 330 -31.92 8.09 -2.71
C GLU A 330 -31.98 6.58 -2.97
N ALA A 331 -32.37 5.78 -1.98
CA ALA A 331 -32.53 4.34 -2.13
C ALA A 331 -33.62 3.98 -3.14
N LEU A 332 -34.78 4.64 -3.09
CA LEU A 332 -35.85 4.46 -4.09
C LEU A 332 -35.39 4.85 -5.50
N SER A 333 -34.68 5.97 -5.64
CA SER A 333 -34.09 6.40 -6.92
C SER A 333 -33.09 5.39 -7.47
N ILE A 334 -32.28 4.76 -6.61
CA ILE A 334 -31.34 3.72 -7.02
C ILE A 334 -32.07 2.45 -7.45
N MET A 335 -33.19 2.12 -6.80
CA MET A 335 -33.90 0.85 -6.92
C MET A 335 -35.10 0.88 -7.88
N ASP A 336 -35.30 1.98 -8.62
CA ASP A 336 -36.49 2.23 -9.48
C ASP A 336 -37.81 2.01 -8.73
N ASP A 337 -37.90 2.55 -7.50
CA ASP A 337 -39.08 2.46 -6.62
C ASP A 337 -39.49 1.03 -6.20
N LYS A 338 -38.61 0.03 -6.37
CA LYS A 338 -38.90 -1.39 -6.04
C LYS A 338 -38.65 -1.78 -4.57
N LEU A 339 -38.23 -0.84 -3.73
CA LEU A 339 -37.81 -1.09 -2.36
C LEU A 339 -38.90 -0.68 -1.36
N GLY A 340 -39.27 -1.57 -0.44
CA GLY A 340 -40.28 -1.29 0.58
C GLY A 340 -39.70 -0.72 1.87
N PHE A 341 -40.38 0.28 2.47
CA PHE A 341 -40.02 0.84 3.78
C PHE A 341 -41.19 0.74 4.77
N PRO A 342 -41.35 -0.40 5.47
CA PRO A 342 -42.46 -0.61 6.39
C PRO A 342 -42.38 0.33 7.60
N ARG A 343 -43.55 0.61 8.20
CA ARG A 343 -43.65 1.40 9.45
C ARG A 343 -43.51 0.54 10.71
N LYS A 344 -43.69 -0.78 10.60
CA LYS A 344 -43.61 -1.75 11.70
C LYS A 344 -42.74 -2.91 11.24
N ALA A 345 -41.95 -3.45 12.17
CA ALA A 345 -41.10 -4.59 11.90
C ALA A 345 -41.92 -5.82 11.48
N SER A 346 -41.47 -6.47 10.42
CA SER A 346 -41.78 -7.84 10.06
C SER A 346 -40.56 -8.73 10.36
N GLY A 347 -40.78 -10.03 10.53
CA GLY A 347 -39.70 -10.98 10.86
C GLY A 347 -38.64 -11.17 9.77
N ASN A 348 -38.85 -10.62 8.56
CA ASN A 348 -37.95 -10.76 7.42
C ASN A 348 -37.36 -9.42 6.93
N ASP A 349 -37.56 -8.33 7.68
CA ASP A 349 -37.08 -7.01 7.26
C ASP A 349 -35.56 -6.89 7.44
N MET A 350 -34.90 -6.28 6.45
CA MET A 350 -33.58 -5.68 6.67
C MET A 350 -33.73 -4.45 7.57
N LEU A 351 -32.68 -4.09 8.28
CA LEU A 351 -32.72 -3.05 9.29
C LEU A 351 -31.64 -2.00 9.06
N ILE A 352 -32.03 -0.74 9.17
CA ILE A 352 -31.10 0.37 9.35
C ILE A 352 -31.39 1.01 10.69
N LYS A 353 -30.36 1.27 11.49
CA LYS A 353 -30.49 1.96 12.77
C LYS A 353 -29.67 3.23 12.78
N LEU A 354 -30.27 4.35 13.15
CA LEU A 354 -29.47 5.54 13.41
C LEU A 354 -28.67 5.36 14.72
N CYS A 355 -27.42 5.81 14.71
CA CYS A 355 -26.58 5.83 15.90
C CYS A 355 -25.84 7.17 16.03
N GLU A 356 -25.42 7.48 17.24
CA GLU A 356 -24.58 8.65 17.53
C GLU A 356 -23.14 8.45 17.03
N PRO A 357 -22.37 9.53 16.86
CA PRO A 357 -20.94 9.45 16.61
C PRO A 357 -20.23 8.74 17.77
N LYS A 358 -19.19 7.97 17.45
CA LYS A 358 -18.41 7.26 18.48
C LYS A 358 -17.66 8.27 19.36
N GLU A 359 -18.07 8.42 20.62
CA GLU A 359 -17.36 9.19 21.65
C GLU A 359 -16.64 8.26 22.63
N ASP A 360 -15.39 8.60 22.98
CA ASP A 360 -14.61 7.84 23.96
C ASP A 360 -15.25 7.96 25.35
N GLY A 361 -15.67 6.83 25.94
CA GLY A 361 -16.21 6.79 27.31
C GLY A 361 -17.71 7.04 27.47
N ALA A 362 -18.48 7.06 26.37
CA ALA A 362 -19.95 7.16 26.44
C ALA A 362 -20.56 5.98 27.24
N SER A 363 -21.41 6.29 28.21
CA SER A 363 -22.09 5.28 29.06
C SER A 363 -23.29 4.61 28.39
N HIS A 364 -23.82 5.22 27.33
CA HIS A 364 -24.97 4.73 26.57
C HIS A 364 -24.70 4.91 25.08
N THR A 365 -25.04 3.90 24.28
CA THR A 365 -24.88 3.94 22.83
C THR A 365 -26.08 3.33 22.13
N HIS A 366 -26.56 3.97 21.05
CA HIS A 366 -27.55 3.36 20.16
C HIS A 366 -26.88 2.44 19.12
N TYR A 367 -25.57 2.51 18.97
CA TYR A 367 -24.82 1.53 18.19
C TYR A 367 -25.11 0.12 18.71
N THR A 368 -25.34 -0.81 17.79
CA THR A 368 -25.70 -2.18 18.13
C THR A 368 -24.63 -3.10 17.57
N LYS A 369 -23.90 -3.77 18.46
CA LYS A 369 -22.90 -4.78 18.08
C LYS A 369 -23.55 -5.88 17.24
N SER A 370 -22.86 -6.32 16.19
CA SER A 370 -23.43 -7.11 15.09
C SER A 370 -23.84 -8.55 15.47
N LEU A 371 -23.02 -9.33 16.21
CA LEU A 371 -23.41 -10.72 16.58
C LEU A 371 -24.43 -10.81 17.71
N TYR A 372 -24.58 -9.80 18.58
CA TYR A 372 -25.71 -9.81 19.53
C TYR A 372 -27.03 -9.91 18.76
N ARG A 373 -27.10 -9.47 17.49
CA ARG A 373 -28.29 -9.61 16.65
C ARG A 373 -28.25 -10.73 15.62
N MET A 374 -27.10 -11.13 15.06
CA MET A 374 -27.05 -12.34 14.20
C MET A 374 -27.50 -13.59 14.98
N ALA A 375 -27.16 -13.68 16.27
CA ALA A 375 -27.57 -14.78 17.13
C ALA A 375 -29.02 -14.67 17.66
N HIS A 376 -29.65 -13.49 17.64
CA HIS A 376 -30.94 -13.26 18.33
C HIS A 376 -32.08 -12.66 17.49
N SER A 377 -31.83 -12.08 16.31
CA SER A 377 -32.86 -11.37 15.52
C SER A 377 -32.99 -11.82 14.07
N GLY A 378 -31.98 -12.48 13.49
CA GLY A 378 -32.04 -13.00 12.11
C GLY A 378 -32.12 -11.94 10.99
N ASN A 379 -31.95 -10.65 11.31
CA ASN A 379 -32.10 -9.55 10.35
C ASN A 379 -30.77 -8.87 10.03
N ALA A 380 -30.55 -8.54 8.75
CA ALA A 380 -29.39 -7.77 8.31
C ALA A 380 -29.46 -6.33 8.80
N LEU A 381 -28.49 -5.89 9.60
CA LEU A 381 -28.45 -4.56 10.20
C LEU A 381 -27.33 -3.70 9.62
N GLN A 382 -27.65 -2.47 9.24
CA GLN A 382 -26.66 -1.43 8.98
C GLN A 382 -26.91 -0.16 9.81
N HIS A 383 -25.86 0.62 10.05
CA HIS A 383 -25.96 1.88 10.80
C HIS A 383 -25.80 3.09 9.89
N ILE A 384 -26.48 4.17 10.26
CA ILE A 384 -26.22 5.52 9.75
C ILE A 384 -25.90 6.39 10.96
N THR A 385 -24.74 7.04 10.95
CA THR A 385 -24.38 7.99 12.00
C THR A 385 -25.19 9.27 11.84
N PHE A 386 -25.81 9.72 12.93
CA PHE A 386 -26.56 10.96 13.02
C PHE A 386 -25.82 11.95 13.92
N TYR A 387 -25.32 13.03 13.34
CA TYR A 387 -24.51 14.04 14.00
C TYR A 387 -25.35 15.20 14.57
N ASN A 388 -26.64 15.25 14.25
CA ASN A 388 -27.52 16.39 14.52
C ASN A 388 -26.95 17.70 13.95
N ASN A 389 -26.38 17.62 12.75
CA ASN A 389 -25.71 18.71 12.05
C ASN A 389 -25.99 18.62 10.55
N GLU A 390 -26.73 19.58 10.01
CA GLU A 390 -27.16 19.59 8.60
C GLU A 390 -26.02 19.49 7.57
N LYS A 391 -24.79 19.88 7.91
CA LYS A 391 -23.64 19.76 7.01
C LYS A 391 -23.08 18.34 6.97
N GLU A 392 -23.12 17.64 8.10
CA GLU A 392 -22.59 16.29 8.26
C GLU A 392 -23.65 15.22 7.93
N ASP A 393 -24.91 15.50 8.27
CA ASP A 393 -26.08 14.65 8.05
C ASP A 393 -26.62 14.79 6.62
N LYS A 394 -25.80 14.43 5.63
CA LYS A 394 -26.19 14.38 4.21
C LYS A 394 -26.00 12.99 3.63
N ILE A 395 -27.05 12.45 3.04
CA ILE A 395 -26.99 11.18 2.33
C ILE A 395 -26.86 11.44 0.83
N SER A 396 -25.69 11.12 0.28
CA SER A 396 -25.50 11.11 -1.17
C SER A 396 -26.01 9.81 -1.79
N LYS A 397 -26.30 9.82 -3.10
CA LYS A 397 -26.57 8.61 -3.88
C LYS A 397 -25.49 7.53 -3.70
N ALA A 398 -24.22 7.93 -3.61
CA ALA A 398 -23.11 7.00 -3.40
C ALA A 398 -23.15 6.37 -1.99
N SER A 399 -23.49 7.16 -0.97
CA SER A 399 -23.65 6.69 0.41
C SER A 399 -24.83 5.72 0.53
N ALA A 400 -26.00 6.07 -0.01
CA ALA A 400 -27.18 5.20 0.00
C ALA A 400 -26.90 3.87 -0.72
N ARG A 401 -26.25 3.92 -1.89
CA ARG A 401 -25.82 2.73 -2.62
C ARG A 401 -24.91 1.84 -1.80
N ARG A 402 -23.93 2.42 -1.10
CA ARG A 402 -22.99 1.68 -0.27
C ARG A 402 -23.71 0.91 0.84
N ILE A 403 -24.67 1.55 1.50
CA ILE A 403 -25.52 0.95 2.53
C ILE A 403 -26.30 -0.25 1.95
N LEU A 404 -26.92 -0.12 0.78
CA LEU A 404 -27.66 -1.22 0.14
C LEU A 404 -26.77 -2.42 -0.19
N ILE A 405 -25.54 -2.18 -0.67
CA ILE A 405 -24.56 -3.24 -0.94
C ILE A 405 -24.15 -3.95 0.36
N GLU A 406 -23.92 -3.21 1.44
CA GLU A 406 -23.55 -3.79 2.73
C GLU A 406 -24.70 -4.61 3.33
N LEU A 407 -25.95 -4.16 3.18
CA LEU A 407 -27.11 -4.94 3.56
C LEU A 407 -27.22 -6.26 2.78
N LEU A 408 -26.95 -6.28 1.47
CA LEU A 408 -26.90 -7.51 0.67
C LEU A 408 -25.88 -8.51 1.22
N VAL A 409 -24.66 -8.05 1.55
CA VAL A 409 -23.60 -8.91 2.11
C VAL A 409 -24.03 -9.47 3.46
N LYS A 410 -24.54 -8.61 4.35
CA LYS A 410 -24.98 -9.00 5.70
C LYS A 410 -26.17 -9.97 5.67
N ASP A 411 -27.14 -9.72 4.81
CA ASP A 411 -28.30 -10.59 4.63
C ASP A 411 -27.92 -11.95 4.07
N SER A 412 -26.99 -11.99 3.12
CA SER A 412 -26.42 -13.24 2.63
C SER A 412 -25.76 -14.03 3.77
N LEU A 413 -24.92 -13.37 4.58
CA LEU A 413 -24.19 -14.00 5.70
C LEU A 413 -25.14 -14.57 6.75
N ILE A 414 -26.16 -13.83 7.14
CA ILE A 414 -27.16 -14.25 8.12
C ILE A 414 -27.93 -15.47 7.63
N ASN A 415 -28.38 -15.45 6.38
CA ASN A 415 -29.11 -16.55 5.77
C ASN A 415 -28.19 -17.71 5.33
N ARG A 416 -26.87 -17.58 5.54
CA ARG A 416 -25.83 -18.52 5.06
C ARG A 416 -26.02 -18.88 3.59
N ARG A 417 -26.45 -17.91 2.77
CA ARG A 417 -26.80 -18.14 1.36
C ARG A 417 -26.19 -17.07 0.46
N MET A 418 -25.29 -17.52 -0.41
CA MET A 418 -24.67 -16.71 -1.44
C MET A 418 -25.66 -16.50 -2.61
N PRO A 419 -25.74 -15.29 -3.18
CA PRO A 419 -26.51 -15.03 -4.40
C PRO A 419 -26.04 -15.92 -5.56
N LYS A 420 -26.98 -16.37 -6.41
CA LYS A 420 -26.72 -17.35 -7.48
C LYS A 420 -25.54 -16.97 -8.40
N GLU A 421 -25.53 -15.73 -8.88
CA GLU A 421 -24.47 -15.22 -9.77
C GLU A 421 -23.08 -15.27 -9.11
N LEU A 422 -23.02 -15.08 -7.79
CA LEU A 422 -21.78 -15.16 -7.02
C LEU A 422 -21.40 -16.63 -6.71
N THR A 423 -22.39 -17.51 -6.48
CA THR A 423 -22.18 -18.94 -6.28
C THR A 423 -21.48 -19.59 -7.46
N GLU A 424 -21.89 -19.27 -8.68
CA GLU A 424 -21.29 -19.84 -9.90
C GLU A 424 -19.79 -19.56 -9.99
N LEU A 425 -19.36 -18.36 -9.59
CA LEU A 425 -17.96 -17.97 -9.59
C LEU A 425 -17.14 -18.56 -8.44
N MET A 426 -17.79 -18.99 -7.36
CA MET A 426 -17.14 -19.57 -6.18
C MET A 426 -17.14 -21.09 -6.17
N THR A 427 -17.71 -21.73 -7.18
CA THR A 427 -17.83 -23.19 -7.21
C THR A 427 -16.44 -23.84 -7.10
N ASP A 428 -16.32 -24.79 -6.17
CA ASP A 428 -15.09 -25.51 -5.82
C ASP A 428 -13.95 -24.67 -5.23
N TRP A 429 -14.20 -23.38 -4.94
CA TRP A 429 -13.23 -22.53 -4.27
C TRP A 429 -13.43 -22.53 -2.75
N LYS A 430 -12.31 -22.57 -2.02
CA LYS A 430 -12.23 -22.25 -0.59
C LYS A 430 -11.38 -21.00 -0.40
N PHE A 431 -11.91 -20.02 0.34
CA PHE A 431 -11.25 -18.73 0.60
C PHE A 431 -10.85 -18.65 2.06
N PHE A 432 -9.69 -18.09 2.35
CA PHE A 432 -9.17 -17.88 3.71
C PHE A 432 -8.81 -16.41 3.89
N ARG A 433 -9.30 -15.79 4.96
CA ARG A 433 -8.81 -14.50 5.40
C ARG A 433 -8.31 -14.63 6.82
N TYR A 434 -7.11 -14.17 7.12
CA TYR A 434 -6.55 -14.37 8.46
C TYR A 434 -5.47 -13.36 8.82
N LYS A 435 -5.23 -13.21 10.12
CA LYS A 435 -4.13 -12.46 10.71
C LYS A 435 -3.36 -13.39 11.65
N ILE A 436 -2.08 -13.08 11.83
CA ILE A 436 -1.23 -13.74 12.81
C ILE A 436 -1.17 -12.84 14.03
N ASN A 437 -1.44 -13.36 15.22
CA ASN A 437 -1.25 -12.68 16.50
C ASN A 437 -0.45 -13.61 17.41
N GLU A 438 0.71 -13.13 17.89
CA GLU A 438 1.61 -13.89 18.78
C GLU A 438 1.99 -15.32 18.31
N GLY A 439 1.96 -15.57 17.01
CA GLY A 439 2.29 -16.86 16.41
C GLY A 439 1.09 -17.74 16.07
N PHE A 440 -0.13 -17.32 16.40
CA PHE A 440 -1.36 -18.05 16.14
C PHE A 440 -2.25 -17.37 15.09
N VAL A 441 -3.04 -18.17 14.39
CA VAL A 441 -3.94 -17.73 13.32
C VAL A 441 -5.30 -17.36 13.88
N HIS A 442 -5.71 -16.14 13.58
CA HIS A 442 -7.04 -15.61 13.84
C HIS A 442 -7.70 -15.29 12.51
N GLY A 443 -8.88 -15.83 12.22
CA GLY A 443 -9.52 -15.65 10.92
C GLY A 443 -10.63 -16.65 10.65
N ALA A 444 -10.98 -16.79 9.37
CA ALA A 444 -12.04 -17.68 8.92
C ALA A 444 -11.80 -18.12 7.47
N SER A 445 -12.38 -19.25 7.11
CA SER A 445 -12.51 -19.69 5.72
C SER A 445 -13.96 -19.71 5.27
N LEU A 446 -14.19 -19.53 3.97
CA LEU A 446 -15.49 -19.52 3.32
C LEU A 446 -15.45 -20.44 2.10
N ALA A 447 -16.41 -21.35 2.00
CA ALA A 447 -16.71 -22.13 0.80
C ALA A 447 -18.21 -22.09 0.52
N VAL A 448 -18.60 -22.35 -0.73
CA VAL A 448 -20.01 -22.35 -1.14
C VAL A 448 -20.29 -23.63 -1.91
N ASN A 449 -21.41 -24.29 -1.60
CA ASN A 449 -21.85 -25.47 -2.35
C ASN A 449 -22.66 -25.08 -3.60
N ILE A 450 -23.00 -26.06 -4.43
CA ILE A 450 -23.78 -25.85 -5.67
C ILE A 450 -25.18 -25.21 -5.45
N THR A 451 -25.73 -25.27 -4.24
CA THR A 451 -27.03 -24.65 -3.91
C THR A 451 -26.91 -23.22 -3.39
N GLY A 452 -25.68 -22.71 -3.27
CA GLY A 452 -25.37 -21.38 -2.73
C GLY A 452 -25.22 -21.35 -1.21
N THR A 453 -25.23 -22.47 -0.51
CA THR A 453 -25.09 -22.50 0.94
C THR A 453 -23.63 -22.23 1.33
N MET A 454 -23.43 -21.23 2.19
CA MET A 454 -22.11 -20.86 2.71
C MET A 454 -21.70 -21.77 3.87
N SER A 455 -20.49 -22.30 3.80
CA SER A 455 -19.81 -22.94 4.91
C SER A 455 -18.69 -22.03 5.39
N ILE A 456 -18.75 -21.61 6.66
CA ILE A 456 -17.72 -20.76 7.28
C ILE A 456 -17.08 -21.53 8.44
N GLN A 457 -15.76 -21.64 8.42
CA GLN A 457 -14.97 -22.26 9.48
C GLN A 457 -14.08 -21.20 10.13
N GLU A 458 -14.13 -21.08 11.45
CA GLU A 458 -13.36 -20.11 12.23
C GLU A 458 -12.03 -20.69 12.71
N TYR A 459 -11.03 -19.82 12.84
CA TYR A 459 -9.70 -20.11 13.39
C TYR A 459 -9.39 -19.05 14.44
N GLY A 460 -9.27 -19.42 15.72
CA GLY A 460 -8.93 -18.48 16.80
C GLY A 460 -9.94 -17.37 17.08
N LEU A 461 -11.17 -17.45 16.57
CA LEU A 461 -12.23 -16.47 16.82
C LEU A 461 -13.19 -16.95 17.91
N SER A 462 -12.68 -17.39 19.06
CA SER A 462 -13.50 -17.77 20.21
C SER A 462 -12.81 -17.41 21.54
N GLN A 463 -13.61 -17.14 22.59
CA GLN A 463 -13.12 -16.54 23.85
C GLN A 463 -12.05 -17.36 24.59
N ASN A 464 -11.90 -18.65 24.25
CA ASN A 464 -10.97 -19.59 24.90
C ASN A 464 -10.03 -20.30 23.91
N SER A 465 -9.94 -19.85 22.66
CA SER A 465 -9.02 -20.43 21.67
C SER A 465 -7.92 -19.44 21.36
N LEU A 466 -6.67 -19.83 21.57
CA LEU A 466 -5.50 -19.08 21.08
C LEU A 466 -5.42 -19.10 19.55
N GLY A 467 -6.23 -19.91 18.87
CA GLY A 467 -6.12 -20.21 17.45
C GLY A 467 -5.21 -21.39 17.18
N GLU A 468 -5.07 -21.70 15.90
CA GLU A 468 -4.14 -22.73 15.42
C GLU A 468 -2.74 -22.11 15.30
N GLU A 469 -1.70 -22.87 15.66
CA GLU A 469 -0.33 -22.41 15.45
C GLU A 469 -0.10 -22.15 13.96
N PHE A 470 0.54 -21.02 13.63
CA PHE A 470 0.70 -20.60 12.24
C PHE A 470 1.38 -21.63 11.34
N GLU A 471 2.40 -22.33 11.85
CA GLU A 471 3.08 -23.39 11.10
C GLU A 471 2.12 -24.52 10.72
N GLN A 472 1.34 -25.01 11.69
CA GLN A 472 0.35 -26.06 11.48
C GLN A 472 -0.75 -25.62 10.50
N PHE A 473 -1.28 -24.41 10.68
CA PHE A 473 -2.31 -23.87 9.79
C PHE A 473 -1.83 -23.79 8.33
N VAL A 474 -0.60 -23.33 8.12
CA VAL A 474 -0.01 -23.22 6.79
C VAL A 474 0.20 -24.60 6.17
N HIS A 475 0.64 -25.59 6.95
CA HIS A 475 0.79 -26.96 6.47
C HIS A 475 -0.56 -27.56 6.07
N ASP A 476 -1.56 -27.48 6.94
CA ASP A 476 -2.83 -28.19 6.77
C ASP A 476 -3.77 -27.52 5.77
N ASN A 477 -3.81 -26.19 5.77
CA ASN A 477 -4.75 -25.42 4.95
C ASN A 477 -4.10 -24.82 3.69
N LEU A 478 -2.83 -24.40 3.77
CA LEU A 478 -2.15 -23.76 2.64
C LEU A 478 -1.15 -24.68 1.92
N ARG A 479 -0.90 -25.88 2.46
CA ARG A 479 -0.01 -26.90 1.88
C ARG A 479 1.36 -26.35 1.51
N TYR A 480 1.93 -25.50 2.36
CA TYR A 480 3.17 -24.77 2.07
C TYR A 480 4.26 -24.99 3.12
N ASN A 481 5.38 -25.58 2.70
CA ASN A 481 6.44 -26.00 3.62
C ASN A 481 7.34 -24.86 4.13
N TYR A 482 7.32 -23.68 3.49
CA TYR A 482 8.19 -22.56 3.86
C TYR A 482 7.40 -21.44 4.55
N TYR A 483 6.58 -21.80 5.54
CA TYR A 483 5.69 -20.89 6.27
C TYR A 483 6.37 -19.59 6.72
N GLU A 484 7.66 -19.65 7.09
CA GLU A 484 8.43 -18.48 7.47
C GLU A 484 8.41 -17.40 6.38
N LYS A 485 8.39 -17.73 5.09
CA LYS A 485 8.36 -16.72 3.99
C LYS A 485 7.06 -15.90 3.94
N ILE A 486 5.99 -16.43 4.52
CA ILE A 486 4.66 -15.78 4.59
C ILE A 486 4.28 -15.37 6.01
N ARG A 487 5.24 -15.40 6.95
CA ARG A 487 5.05 -14.99 8.34
C ARG A 487 5.23 -13.48 8.49
N GLY A 488 4.25 -12.81 9.10
CA GLY A 488 4.32 -11.38 9.39
C GLY A 488 2.99 -10.76 9.83
N GLY A 489 3.03 -9.49 10.24
CA GLY A 489 1.86 -8.74 10.66
C GLY A 489 1.07 -8.15 9.50
N ARG A 490 0.26 -8.98 8.82
CA ARG A 490 -0.59 -8.58 7.70
C ARG A 490 -1.98 -9.21 7.82
N ASP A 491 -2.93 -8.65 7.09
CA ASP A 491 -4.23 -9.27 6.79
C ASP A 491 -4.04 -10.09 5.50
N TYR A 492 -4.07 -11.40 5.61
CA TYR A 492 -3.75 -12.34 4.54
C TYR A 492 -5.02 -12.82 3.84
N MET A 493 -4.94 -12.95 2.52
CA MET A 493 -5.99 -13.48 1.66
C MET A 493 -5.44 -14.67 0.88
N ALA A 494 -5.87 -15.88 1.23
CA ALA A 494 -5.50 -17.10 0.53
C ALA A 494 -6.72 -17.78 -0.07
N MET A 495 -6.50 -18.61 -1.08
CA MET A 495 -7.54 -19.31 -1.83
C MET A 495 -7.03 -20.70 -2.20
N GLU A 496 -7.92 -21.67 -2.20
CA GLU A 496 -7.63 -23.04 -2.62
C GLU A 496 -8.72 -23.49 -3.59
N LYS A 497 -8.30 -24.20 -4.63
CA LYS A 497 -9.17 -24.90 -5.56
C LYS A 497 -8.44 -26.13 -6.07
N ASN A 498 -9.07 -27.30 -5.94
CA ASN A 498 -8.54 -28.57 -6.44
C ASN A 498 -7.07 -28.81 -6.03
N GLY A 499 -6.71 -28.48 -4.79
CA GLY A 499 -5.36 -28.65 -4.26
C GLY A 499 -4.34 -27.57 -4.64
N ASN A 500 -4.62 -26.73 -5.63
CA ASN A 500 -3.81 -25.54 -5.91
C ASN A 500 -4.10 -24.46 -4.86
N VAL A 501 -3.05 -23.84 -4.33
CA VAL A 501 -3.16 -22.82 -3.27
C VAL A 501 -2.54 -21.52 -3.71
N TYR A 502 -3.27 -20.43 -3.51
CA TYR A 502 -2.92 -19.07 -3.88
C TYR A 502 -2.89 -18.15 -2.66
N LEU A 503 -1.94 -17.23 -2.64
CA LEU A 503 -1.85 -16.17 -1.62
C LEU A 503 -1.73 -14.81 -2.29
N ILE A 504 -2.66 -13.90 -2.00
CA ILE A 504 -2.65 -12.53 -2.52
C ILE A 504 -1.99 -11.61 -1.48
N ILE A 505 -0.96 -10.86 -1.91
CA ILE A 505 -0.25 -9.89 -1.08
C ILE A 505 -0.30 -8.50 -1.74
N ASP A 506 -0.71 -7.47 -1.00
CA ASP A 506 -0.55 -6.07 -1.41
C ASP A 506 0.94 -5.69 -1.37
N THR A 507 1.42 -5.04 -2.42
CA THR A 507 2.83 -4.67 -2.56
C THR A 507 2.99 -3.14 -2.62
N GLU A 508 4.24 -2.67 -2.59
CA GLU A 508 4.57 -1.26 -2.86
C GLU A 508 4.83 -0.99 -4.35
N GLU A 509 4.63 -2.01 -5.20
CA GLU A 509 4.78 -1.89 -6.65
C GLU A 509 3.60 -1.11 -7.21
N ILE A 510 3.89 -0.11 -8.04
CA ILE A 510 2.92 0.77 -8.69
C ILE A 510 3.30 0.90 -10.17
N PRO A 511 2.34 1.23 -11.06
CA PRO A 511 2.71 1.65 -12.41
C PRO A 511 3.63 2.86 -12.32
N ILE A 512 4.64 2.90 -13.18
CA ILE A 512 5.44 4.12 -13.36
C ILE A 512 5.11 4.72 -14.72
N LEU A 513 4.61 5.95 -14.70
CA LEU A 513 4.30 6.68 -15.93
C LEU A 513 5.60 7.16 -16.59
N ASP A 514 5.59 7.39 -17.89
CA ASP A 514 6.75 7.92 -18.60
C ASP A 514 6.86 9.44 -18.36
N ALA A 515 7.87 9.84 -17.59
CA ALA A 515 8.08 11.23 -17.24
C ALA A 515 8.47 12.09 -18.45
N SER A 516 9.28 11.56 -19.38
CA SER A 516 9.70 12.27 -20.59
C SER A 516 8.52 12.51 -21.52
N LEU A 517 7.69 11.48 -21.74
CA LEU A 517 6.47 11.63 -22.56
C LEU A 517 5.50 12.64 -21.94
N ILE A 518 5.36 12.64 -20.61
CA ILE A 518 4.53 13.62 -19.90
C ILE A 518 5.12 15.03 -20.04
N ASP A 519 6.44 15.18 -19.91
CA ASP A 519 7.15 16.45 -20.06
C ASP A 519 6.93 17.04 -21.45
N ASP A 520 7.10 16.23 -22.51
CA ASP A 520 6.77 16.59 -23.89
C ASP A 520 5.31 17.01 -24.05
N GLY A 521 4.39 16.30 -23.36
CA GLY A 521 2.98 16.64 -23.32
C GLY A 521 2.72 18.04 -22.75
N TYR A 522 3.40 18.41 -21.67
CA TYR A 522 3.34 19.77 -21.13
C TYR A 522 4.02 20.79 -22.03
N GLY A 523 5.09 20.42 -22.74
CA GLY A 523 5.68 21.23 -23.81
C GLY A 523 4.64 21.69 -24.82
N LYS A 524 3.73 20.79 -25.26
CA LYS A 524 2.62 21.14 -26.16
C LYS A 524 1.59 22.06 -25.50
N VAL A 525 1.26 21.82 -24.23
CA VAL A 525 0.33 22.68 -23.47
C VAL A 525 0.86 24.10 -23.34
N VAL A 526 2.16 24.25 -23.08
CA VAL A 526 2.79 25.56 -22.87
C VAL A 526 3.06 26.28 -24.18
N ASN A 527 3.56 25.58 -25.19
CA ASN A 527 4.11 26.18 -26.41
C ASN A 527 3.16 26.12 -27.61
N GLU A 528 2.23 25.16 -27.66
CA GLU A 528 1.37 24.90 -28.84
C GLU A 528 -0.12 25.21 -28.59
N GLY A 529 -0.46 25.73 -27.39
CA GLY A 529 -1.84 26.09 -27.04
C GLY A 529 -2.75 24.90 -26.76
N GLU A 530 -2.18 23.70 -26.55
CA GLU A 530 -2.93 22.53 -26.12
C GLU A 530 -3.48 22.69 -24.69
N THR A 531 -4.51 21.90 -24.36
CA THR A 531 -5.10 21.91 -23.00
C THR A 531 -4.70 20.68 -22.22
N ILE A 532 -4.59 20.81 -20.88
CA ILE A 532 -4.27 19.69 -19.96
C ILE A 532 -5.24 18.50 -20.13
N SER A 533 -6.45 18.74 -20.64
CA SER A 533 -7.40 17.67 -20.98
C SER A 533 -6.88 16.66 -22.00
N MET A 534 -5.80 16.98 -22.74
CA MET A 534 -5.17 16.08 -23.70
C MET A 534 -4.74 14.74 -23.08
N PHE A 535 -4.28 14.76 -21.83
CA PHE A 535 -3.89 13.54 -21.10
C PHE A 535 -5.06 12.58 -20.87
N LYS A 536 -6.32 13.04 -20.96
CA LYS A 536 -7.52 12.21 -20.85
C LYS A 536 -8.14 11.83 -22.20
N ARG A 537 -7.60 12.33 -23.33
CA ARG A 537 -8.21 12.06 -24.65
C ARG A 537 -8.12 10.57 -24.91
N LYS A 538 -9.27 9.92 -25.15
CA LYS A 538 -9.39 8.45 -25.24
C LYS A 538 -8.29 7.81 -26.08
N LYS A 539 -7.92 8.40 -27.23
CA LYS A 539 -6.90 7.87 -28.16
C LYS A 539 -5.50 7.71 -27.55
N VAL A 540 -5.09 8.57 -26.61
CA VAL A 540 -3.70 8.64 -26.08
C VAL A 540 -3.64 8.45 -24.57
N ALA A 541 -4.77 8.42 -23.86
CA ALA A 541 -4.79 8.30 -22.41
C ALA A 541 -4.06 7.06 -21.90
N HIS A 542 -4.09 5.95 -22.64
CA HIS A 542 -3.39 4.71 -22.25
C HIS A 542 -1.87 4.77 -22.47
N GLU A 543 -1.38 5.70 -23.28
CA GLU A 543 0.05 5.98 -23.43
C GLU A 543 0.57 6.71 -22.18
N TYR A 544 -0.18 7.72 -21.71
CA TYR A 544 0.21 8.53 -20.54
C TYR A 544 -0.12 7.92 -19.18
N LEU A 545 -1.25 7.21 -19.07
CA LEU A 545 -1.86 6.80 -17.79
C LEU A 545 -1.88 5.29 -17.64
N ARG A 546 -0.87 4.63 -18.20
CA ARG A 546 -0.78 3.19 -18.20
C ARG A 546 -0.73 2.62 -16.78
N GLY A 547 -1.48 1.55 -16.56
CA GLY A 547 -1.61 0.92 -15.24
C GLY A 547 -2.41 1.76 -14.23
N TYR A 548 -2.55 3.07 -14.45
CA TYR A 548 -3.51 3.91 -13.74
C TYR A 548 -4.93 3.68 -14.26
N ILE A 549 -5.10 3.46 -15.57
CA ILE A 549 -6.39 3.16 -16.21
C ILE A 549 -6.55 1.65 -16.42
N GLY A 550 -7.68 1.10 -15.97
CA GLY A 550 -8.07 -0.29 -16.22
C GLY A 550 -7.30 -1.32 -15.39
N PHE A 551 -7.70 -2.57 -15.54
CA PHE A 551 -7.10 -3.72 -14.91
C PHE A 551 -6.03 -4.35 -15.79
N HIS A 552 -4.90 -4.66 -15.18
CA HIS A 552 -3.78 -5.32 -15.83
C HIS A 552 -3.37 -6.52 -14.99
N LEU A 553 -3.18 -7.67 -15.63
CA LEU A 553 -2.65 -8.90 -15.04
C LEU A 553 -1.42 -9.32 -15.83
N TRP A 554 -0.35 -9.73 -15.15
CA TRP A 554 0.90 -10.19 -15.75
C TRP A 554 1.57 -11.28 -14.90
N LYS A 555 2.58 -11.95 -15.45
CA LYS A 555 3.40 -12.94 -14.72
C LYS A 555 4.52 -12.22 -13.97
N SER A 556 4.82 -12.67 -12.76
CA SER A 556 5.83 -12.07 -11.88
C SER A 556 6.65 -13.14 -11.16
N ASP A 557 7.71 -12.72 -10.46
CA ASP A 557 8.56 -13.65 -9.72
C ASP A 557 7.82 -14.31 -8.55
N GLY A 558 8.03 -15.60 -8.37
CA GLY A 558 7.52 -16.39 -7.26
C GLY A 558 8.06 -15.93 -5.92
N ILE A 559 7.46 -16.43 -4.83
CA ILE A 559 7.93 -16.17 -3.46
C ILE A 559 9.32 -16.76 -3.18
N ASP A 560 9.74 -17.70 -4.03
CA ASP A 560 11.05 -18.32 -4.09
C ASP A 560 12.03 -17.59 -5.01
N GLY A 561 11.60 -16.50 -5.66
CA GLY A 561 12.40 -15.76 -6.64
C GLY A 561 12.37 -16.38 -8.05
N LYS A 562 11.63 -17.48 -8.26
CA LYS A 562 11.53 -18.10 -9.59
C LYS A 562 10.80 -17.17 -10.55
N THR A 563 11.43 -16.85 -11.68
CA THR A 563 10.81 -16.04 -12.73
C THR A 563 9.50 -16.66 -13.22
N ASN A 564 8.48 -15.82 -13.38
CA ASN A 564 7.11 -16.24 -13.75
C ASN A 564 6.49 -17.29 -12.80
N GLY A 565 6.98 -17.35 -11.55
CA GLY A 565 6.46 -18.23 -10.50
C GLY A 565 5.16 -17.75 -9.85
N SER A 566 4.77 -16.49 -10.09
CA SER A 566 3.55 -15.87 -9.57
C SER A 566 2.85 -15.02 -10.64
N TYR A 567 1.73 -14.43 -10.26
CA TYR A 567 1.02 -13.45 -11.07
C TYR A 567 0.89 -12.15 -10.29
N SER A 568 0.84 -11.01 -10.96
CA SER A 568 0.57 -9.72 -10.34
C SER A 568 -0.54 -9.02 -11.10
N TYR A 569 -1.34 -8.25 -10.39
CA TYR A 569 -2.38 -7.43 -11.00
C TYR A 569 -2.51 -6.05 -10.37
N ILE A 570 -2.95 -5.09 -11.17
CA ILE A 570 -3.31 -3.74 -10.76
C ILE A 570 -4.76 -3.51 -11.17
N SER A 571 -5.57 -3.04 -10.22
CA SER A 571 -6.91 -2.52 -10.50
C SER A 571 -6.85 -0.99 -10.55
N GLY A 572 -6.78 -0.44 -11.76
CA GLY A 572 -6.82 0.99 -12.03
C GLY A 572 -8.25 1.55 -12.10
N THR A 573 -8.35 2.83 -12.42
CA THR A 573 -9.63 3.52 -12.58
C THR A 573 -10.18 3.37 -14.00
N ASN A 574 -11.48 3.62 -14.18
CA ASN A 574 -12.08 3.67 -15.51
C ASN A 574 -11.77 5.02 -16.19
N SER A 575 -11.35 5.02 -17.45
CA SER A 575 -10.99 6.25 -18.17
C SER A 575 -12.17 7.23 -18.26
N GLU A 576 -13.40 6.73 -18.29
CA GLU A 576 -14.59 7.57 -18.39
C GLU A 576 -14.88 8.32 -17.08
N SER A 577 -14.60 7.71 -15.92
CA SER A 577 -14.80 8.30 -14.60
C SER A 577 -13.72 9.30 -14.19
N MET A 578 -12.56 9.30 -14.86
CA MET A 578 -11.48 10.25 -14.55
C MET A 578 -11.90 11.70 -14.82
N GLN A 579 -11.51 12.63 -13.96
CA GLN A 579 -11.64 14.07 -14.25
C GLN A 579 -10.26 14.69 -14.13
N ILE A 580 -9.78 15.32 -15.21
CA ILE A 580 -8.49 16.01 -15.25
C ILE A 580 -8.77 17.50 -15.46
N MET A 581 -8.50 18.29 -14.43
CA MET A 581 -8.56 19.76 -14.44
C MET A 581 -7.24 20.32 -13.88
N GLN A 582 -6.95 21.60 -14.10
CA GLN A 582 -5.68 22.23 -13.73
C GLN A 582 -5.37 22.19 -12.21
N ASN A 583 -6.39 22.09 -11.38
CA ASN A 583 -6.27 22.00 -9.92
C ASN A 583 -6.34 20.55 -9.42
N THR A 584 -6.54 19.59 -10.32
CA THR A 584 -6.57 18.17 -9.99
C THR A 584 -5.15 17.65 -9.81
N LYS A 585 -4.99 16.69 -8.91
CA LYS A 585 -3.72 15.99 -8.69
C LYS A 585 -3.96 14.49 -8.56
N MET A 586 -3.00 13.72 -9.03
CA MET A 586 -2.95 12.29 -8.80
C MET A 586 -2.22 12.05 -7.48
N ASP A 587 -2.97 11.85 -6.40
CA ASP A 587 -2.38 11.69 -5.05
C ASP A 587 -1.83 10.28 -4.79
N LYS A 588 -2.43 9.26 -5.40
CA LYS A 588 -2.10 7.84 -5.18
C LYS A 588 -2.19 7.07 -6.49
N MET A 589 -1.26 6.15 -6.67
CA MET A 589 -1.28 5.15 -7.72
C MET A 589 -1.96 3.87 -7.22
N PRO A 590 -2.66 3.12 -8.09
CA PRO A 590 -3.10 1.78 -7.75
C PRO A 590 -1.86 0.89 -7.55
N ARG A 591 -1.87 0.04 -6.51
CA ARG A 591 -0.73 -0.84 -6.22
C ARG A 591 -0.94 -2.23 -6.81
N ALA A 592 0.14 -2.89 -7.16
CA ALA A 592 0.10 -4.28 -7.57
C ALA A 592 -0.23 -5.19 -6.38
N ARG A 593 -1.13 -6.13 -6.62
CA ARG A 593 -1.34 -7.29 -5.76
C ARG A 593 -0.68 -8.47 -6.42
N ARG A 594 0.15 -9.17 -5.68
CA ARG A 594 0.84 -10.38 -6.17
C ARG A 594 0.10 -11.62 -5.68
N ILE A 595 -0.27 -12.48 -6.61
CA ILE A 595 -0.85 -13.80 -6.41
C ILE A 595 0.28 -14.82 -6.45
N PHE A 596 0.80 -15.18 -5.28
CA PHE A 596 1.76 -16.27 -5.15
C PHE A 596 1.05 -17.60 -5.26
N VAL A 597 1.61 -18.52 -6.05
CA VAL A 597 1.14 -19.90 -6.09
C VAL A 597 1.97 -20.70 -5.08
N LEU A 598 1.37 -21.03 -3.94
CA LEU A 598 2.04 -21.68 -2.82
C LEU A 598 2.15 -23.19 -3.04
N ASN A 599 1.10 -23.82 -3.55
CA ASN A 599 1.04 -25.24 -3.90
C ASN A 599 0.44 -25.43 -5.29
N LYS A 600 0.97 -26.40 -6.04
CA LYS A 600 0.53 -26.75 -7.40
C LYS A 600 0.31 -28.26 -7.50
N GLU A 601 -0.84 -28.73 -7.06
CA GLU A 601 -1.22 -30.14 -7.24
C GLU A 601 -1.62 -30.42 -8.70
N ASN A 602 -2.28 -29.45 -9.35
CA ASN A 602 -2.71 -29.50 -10.75
C ASN A 602 -2.15 -28.28 -11.51
N PRO A 603 -0.87 -28.28 -11.92
CA PRO A 603 -0.20 -27.11 -12.51
C PRO A 603 -0.85 -26.57 -13.80
N GLU A 604 -1.48 -27.45 -14.58
CA GLU A 604 -2.11 -27.14 -15.87
C GLU A 604 -3.39 -26.29 -15.74
N THR A 605 -4.05 -26.32 -14.59
CA THR A 605 -5.27 -25.53 -14.35
C THR A 605 -4.98 -24.12 -13.83
N VAL A 606 -3.75 -23.86 -13.36
CA VAL A 606 -3.36 -22.62 -12.68
C VAL A 606 -3.70 -21.37 -13.50
N GLU A 607 -3.41 -21.36 -14.80
CA GLU A 607 -3.66 -20.17 -15.62
C GLU A 607 -5.17 -19.88 -15.78
N ASN A 608 -5.99 -20.93 -15.90
CA ASN A 608 -7.45 -20.79 -15.94
C ASN A 608 -7.99 -20.30 -14.59
N GLU A 609 -7.50 -20.87 -13.48
CA GLU A 609 -7.88 -20.46 -12.12
C GLU A 609 -7.51 -19.00 -11.82
N ILE A 610 -6.39 -18.50 -12.36
CA ILE A 610 -6.03 -17.08 -12.28
C ILE A 610 -7.03 -16.19 -13.03
N MET A 611 -7.56 -16.64 -14.17
CA MET A 611 -8.60 -15.91 -14.90
C MET A 611 -9.95 -15.93 -14.18
N GLU A 612 -10.27 -17.01 -13.45
CA GLU A 612 -11.42 -17.04 -12.55
C GLU A 612 -11.26 -16.04 -11.41
N ILE A 613 -10.09 -15.98 -10.77
CA ILE A 613 -9.76 -14.97 -9.73
C ILE A 613 -9.97 -13.55 -10.29
N ALA A 614 -9.49 -13.27 -11.51
CA ALA A 614 -9.70 -11.98 -12.17
C ALA A 614 -11.19 -11.68 -12.41
N SER A 615 -12.01 -12.70 -12.70
CA SER A 615 -13.45 -12.57 -12.88
C SER A 615 -14.18 -12.22 -11.58
N MET A 616 -13.73 -12.75 -10.43
CA MET A 616 -14.28 -12.38 -9.12
C MET A 616 -13.98 -10.93 -8.71
N LEU A 617 -13.06 -10.24 -9.39
CA LEU A 617 -12.80 -8.80 -9.17
C LEU A 617 -13.84 -7.90 -9.86
N LYS A 618 -14.70 -8.45 -10.73
CA LYS A 618 -15.66 -7.69 -11.56
C LYS A 618 -16.86 -7.16 -10.82
N PHE A 619 -17.06 -7.52 -9.55
CA PHE A 619 -18.21 -7.09 -8.79
C PHE A 619 -17.96 -5.75 -8.08
N GLY A 620 -18.90 -4.82 -8.18
CA GLY A 620 -18.79 -3.46 -7.65
C GLY A 620 -18.86 -3.32 -6.12
N PHE A 621 -18.43 -4.31 -5.33
CA PHE A 621 -18.43 -4.23 -3.86
C PHE A 621 -17.36 -3.26 -3.30
N GLY A 622 -16.40 -2.86 -4.13
CA GLY A 622 -15.36 -1.88 -3.81
C GLY A 622 -15.79 -0.45 -4.13
N ARG A 623 -15.11 0.15 -5.11
CA ARG A 623 -15.45 1.47 -5.67
C ARG A 623 -16.30 1.28 -6.92
N TRP A 624 -17.22 2.23 -7.14
CA TRP A 624 -18.14 2.16 -8.28
C TRP A 624 -17.40 2.38 -9.60
N ASN A 625 -17.74 1.59 -10.63
CA ASN A 625 -17.07 1.61 -11.94
C ASN A 625 -15.56 1.36 -11.86
N GLU A 626 -15.09 0.69 -10.81
CA GLU A 626 -13.73 0.20 -10.67
C GLU A 626 -13.79 -1.29 -10.34
N LEU A 627 -12.76 -2.03 -10.76
CA LEU A 627 -12.61 -3.42 -10.37
C LEU A 627 -12.17 -3.50 -8.91
N MET A 628 -12.58 -4.55 -8.20
CA MET A 628 -12.16 -4.72 -6.82
C MET A 628 -10.66 -4.89 -6.71
N THR A 629 -10.12 -4.52 -5.54
CA THR A 629 -8.72 -4.76 -5.21
C THR A 629 -8.43 -6.17 -4.72
N TYR A 630 -9.48 -6.94 -4.39
CA TYR A 630 -9.46 -8.33 -3.95
C TYR A 630 -10.76 -9.02 -4.39
N PRO A 631 -10.76 -10.34 -4.65
CA PRO A 631 -11.97 -11.10 -4.98
C PRO A 631 -13.11 -10.84 -3.99
N PHE A 632 -14.34 -10.73 -4.50
CA PHE A 632 -15.51 -10.41 -3.67
C PHE A 632 -15.72 -11.32 -2.44
N PRO A 633 -15.34 -12.62 -2.41
CA PRO A 633 -15.51 -13.45 -1.22
C PRO A 633 -14.80 -12.89 0.02
N PHE A 634 -13.70 -12.15 -0.17
CA PHE A 634 -13.00 -11.51 0.94
C PHE A 634 -13.78 -10.36 1.58
N LYS A 635 -14.77 -9.77 0.89
CA LYS A 635 -15.71 -8.82 1.49
C LYS A 635 -16.68 -9.51 2.45
N PHE A 636 -17.17 -10.70 2.09
CA PHE A 636 -18.02 -11.52 2.96
C PHE A 636 -17.25 -11.99 4.20
N LEU A 637 -16.02 -12.49 4.01
CA LEU A 637 -15.13 -12.82 5.13
C LEU A 637 -14.80 -11.59 5.98
N GLN A 638 -14.61 -10.41 5.38
CA GLN A 638 -14.35 -9.18 6.15
C GLN A 638 -15.47 -8.87 7.14
N GLU A 639 -16.70 -8.84 6.64
CA GLU A 639 -17.87 -8.49 7.46
C GLU A 639 -18.05 -9.55 8.55
N TYR A 640 -17.95 -10.83 8.19
CA TYR A 640 -18.03 -11.93 9.17
C TYR A 640 -16.97 -11.80 10.28
N GLN A 641 -15.73 -11.48 9.91
CA GLN A 641 -14.61 -11.40 10.85
C GLN A 641 -14.67 -10.16 11.72
N ASP A 642 -15.08 -9.01 11.19
CA ASP A 642 -15.27 -7.80 11.99
C ASP A 642 -16.29 -8.07 13.10
N ASP A 643 -17.38 -8.74 12.74
CA ASP A 643 -18.45 -9.13 13.64
C ASP A 643 -17.99 -10.15 14.71
N ALA A 644 -17.31 -11.21 14.28
CA ALA A 644 -16.72 -12.22 15.17
C ALA A 644 -15.73 -11.60 16.17
N CYS A 645 -14.86 -10.72 15.71
CA CYS A 645 -13.86 -10.06 16.55
C CYS A 645 -14.47 -9.07 17.53
N GLU A 646 -15.47 -8.29 17.11
CA GLU A 646 -16.16 -7.35 18.01
C GLU A 646 -16.83 -8.10 19.17
N THR A 647 -17.23 -9.34 18.95
CA THR A 647 -17.96 -10.14 19.94
C THR A 647 -17.03 -10.86 20.89
N VAL A 648 -15.98 -11.46 20.35
CA VAL A 648 -15.03 -12.24 21.14
C VAL A 648 -14.05 -11.32 21.87
N PHE A 649 -13.57 -10.27 21.21
CA PHE A 649 -12.48 -9.41 21.68
C PHE A 649 -12.90 -7.96 21.95
N SER A 650 -14.14 -7.57 21.66
CA SER A 650 -14.58 -6.15 21.71
C SER A 650 -13.71 -5.21 20.86
N LYS A 651 -13.14 -5.74 19.77
CA LYS A 651 -12.25 -5.04 18.84
C LYS A 651 -12.69 -5.32 17.41
N HIS A 652 -12.64 -4.31 16.53
CA HIS A 652 -12.90 -4.55 15.11
C HIS A 652 -11.79 -5.41 14.51
N TRP A 653 -12.08 -6.11 13.40
CA TRP A 653 -11.08 -6.91 12.69
C TRP A 653 -9.85 -6.08 12.36
N LYS A 654 -10.04 -4.83 11.95
CA LYS A 654 -8.94 -3.90 11.62
C LYS A 654 -8.00 -3.62 12.81
N ASP A 655 -8.51 -3.71 14.04
CA ASP A 655 -7.79 -3.40 15.28
C ASP A 655 -6.96 -4.60 15.79
N ILE A 656 -7.17 -5.80 15.23
CA ILE A 656 -6.28 -6.95 15.48
C ILE A 656 -4.93 -6.71 14.81
N THR A 657 -3.86 -6.78 15.62
CA THR A 657 -2.48 -6.57 15.20
C THR A 657 -1.58 -7.74 15.58
N TYR A 658 -0.36 -7.78 15.02
CA TYR A 658 0.56 -8.91 15.15
C TYR A 658 1.05 -9.21 16.58
N LYS A 659 1.07 -8.18 17.42
CA LYS A 659 1.52 -8.23 18.84
C LYS A 659 0.56 -7.46 19.75
N GLY A 660 -0.67 -7.26 19.31
CA GLY A 660 -1.67 -6.55 20.11
C GLY A 660 -2.25 -7.50 21.14
N GLU A 661 -2.47 -7.00 22.35
CA GLU A 661 -3.32 -7.69 23.31
C GLU A 661 -4.71 -7.84 22.68
N LEU A 662 -5.25 -9.06 22.68
CA LEU A 662 -6.59 -9.35 22.17
C LEU A 662 -7.65 -9.21 23.26
N LEU A 663 -7.31 -9.54 24.50
CA LEU A 663 -8.15 -9.37 25.68
C LEU A 663 -8.03 -7.99 26.32
#